data_AF-A0AAD4CER1-F1
#
_entry.id   AF-A0AAD4CER1-F1
#
_cell.length_a   1.000
_cell.length_b   1.000
_cell.length_c   1.000
_cell.angle_alpha   90.00
_cell.angle_beta   90.00
_cell.angle_gamma   90.00
#
_symmetry.space_group_name_H-M   'P 1'
#
loop_
_entity.id
_entity.type
_entity.pdbx_description
1 polymer ?
#
loop_
_entity_poly.entity_id
_entity_poly.type
_entity_poly.pdbx_seq_one_letter_code
_entity_poly.pdbx_strand_id
1 'polypeptide(L)'
;MLLDTLSTTSGLCPVVTVLIVALIARIIHNKYRHGIDSIPGPLLASYSDLWRLYVVSRRHPHTVHQKLHRKYGELVRLGPNCVSVSDPDVIKTVYGINAGFNKSEFYIIQQPITKDGTSLEGIFSTTNEKYHAKLRKAVSSAYAMSTLIQFEPFVDSTTTVFLRELSNRFADRTGEAGICDFGTWLQYYAFDVIGELTYSRRLGFIEQGIDVNNIIHDNEKMLDYVSIVGQMPILHWVFLKNPIRVLLSRLGLIDSSVPAVAFAKRCIDDRLHSQKHTTHTGDDDSANKKRDFLTRFIEARQKDPDFMTTDRILALTTANMFAGSDTTAITLRAVFDNLLRKPSFLRRLLQELEEQDNRGNLKRGNGLVDWTEVRDLPYLSAVIKEALRFHPAAGLPLERIVPSGGTTVKGTYIPAGTIVGCSAWTLHQSSAIFGESPEQYRPERWIDVSKHKLAEMNNCLFSFGAGARTCIGRNISMLEMYKLVPAVLKKFELQLIDPAEPLRLHNAWFVKQRGMNICSYQRLLMDILYPSEHLTSTEASDAHSTPHKRACSECARKKTKCDMRRPVCSLCTRIGARCEYPQYQRRRTHRVRQSCYNHAGSAASVEEPAQCQYPIQISAQLEQSHVYTPPSMSSGDWLIPSGEMFLNVPSCQSRSLDEAMPNLPQASDSDNGQFGLTNELNGHEDSGHFNSLAFDPFATLNFLGKEQMSGVTDNRNPSATTHPLTPPNRHSGLTSLDISAETANHLLELYFEKVQPLLPLLHRPKILAEFSTRNPSDELCHQDLDYESALLLNSMFALSARFSERGQSRSCEPLLRGEQFAKAAQALYDSRQQDPDEPPLSMRYLQGCILVTFYRMTVRPSYQAWIGIGICSRLAHALSIHEVDRDTGTHQGPTAQDWVDSEEKRRAWWIIYEMDNFASYISGRPFSIDSSHADVLLPVSDAAWFELHPAPSGFISTKGVATAWRSLVDSGNQDPYAWFLISSYLCRIAQEEADKRHRAPAGLSIVQSVIQCFLLSLPPRLRLLRQEFGPHSFRDANWVGSIHLLIDSAQLTIALAARKGDLPPQYGESYPRNQRRPSNGFTTTGPRASNSTTLTDFECYGQLSGKNRLHGMRVWSADDVHYVNPFMSVALVAPAAMHFAASASAAWEQDGTEEALSELEGAMIEMVLNRIAEYWGIGIFCRGKVWPFSWWSRLTRGYYKDLLQALKASDPMDVIRVRGLKITWVRNIVLRSNALRSRAGIPACEL
;
A
#
# COMPACT_ATOMS: atom_id res chain seq x y z
N MET A 1 48.23 36.04 65.75
CA MET A 1 48.60 36.77 64.51
C MET A 1 47.85 36.28 63.28
N LEU A 2 47.93 35.00 62.87
CA LEU A 2 47.28 34.52 61.62
C LEU A 2 45.74 34.42 61.67
N LEU A 3 45.13 34.46 62.86
CA LEU A 3 43.67 34.48 63.04
C LEU A 3 43.11 35.92 63.12
N ASP A 4 43.90 36.87 63.58
CA ASP A 4 43.48 38.25 63.84
C ASP A 4 43.24 39.03 62.52
N THR A 5 43.98 38.67 61.47
CA THR A 5 43.89 39.24 60.12
C THR A 5 42.62 38.87 59.33
N LEU A 6 41.75 38.03 59.87
CA LEU A 6 40.46 37.67 59.26
C LEU A 6 39.27 38.49 59.79
N SER A 7 39.49 39.35 60.78
CA SER A 7 38.45 40.13 61.45
C SER A 7 37.86 41.30 60.62
N THR A 8 38.59 41.78 59.61
CA THR A 8 38.29 43.03 58.89
C THR A 8 37.57 42.88 57.55
N THR A 9 37.09 41.67 57.19
CA THR A 9 36.24 41.43 56.00
C THR A 9 34.81 41.02 56.38
N SER A 10 34.27 41.67 57.42
CA SER A 10 33.02 41.36 58.12
C SER A 10 31.74 41.64 57.32
N GLY A 11 31.49 40.84 56.28
CA GLY A 11 30.21 40.84 55.54
C GLY A 11 30.06 39.71 54.52
N LEU A 12 31.13 39.37 53.79
CA LEU A 12 31.07 38.36 52.71
C LEU A 12 31.16 36.92 53.23
N CYS A 13 31.94 36.67 54.28
CA CYS A 13 32.25 35.33 54.79
C CYS A 13 31.01 34.45 55.15
N PRO A 14 30.01 34.93 55.91
CA PRO A 14 28.85 34.09 56.24
C PRO A 14 27.97 33.80 55.01
N VAL A 15 27.82 34.76 54.10
CA VAL A 15 27.05 34.58 52.86
C VAL A 15 27.70 33.53 51.95
N VAL A 16 29.02 33.59 51.77
CA VAL A 16 29.79 32.58 51.03
C VAL A 16 29.66 31.20 51.68
N THR A 17 29.72 31.12 53.01
CA THR A 17 29.56 29.85 53.74
C THR A 17 28.16 29.25 53.54
N VAL A 18 27.10 30.06 53.66
CA VAL A 18 25.71 29.62 53.41
C VAL A 18 25.52 29.17 51.96
N LEU A 19 26.09 29.87 50.97
CA LEU A 19 26.04 29.48 49.56
C LEU A 19 26.78 28.15 49.30
N ILE A 20 27.92 27.91 49.94
CA ILE A 20 28.66 26.64 49.84
C ILE A 20 27.85 25.49 50.45
N VAL A 21 27.28 25.67 51.65
CA VAL A 21 26.43 24.65 52.29
C VAL A 21 25.18 24.36 51.46
N ALA A 22 24.51 25.39 50.94
CA ALA A 22 23.36 25.23 50.05
C ALA A 22 23.74 24.51 48.74
N LEU A 23 24.92 24.79 48.16
CA LEU A 23 25.42 24.11 46.97
C LEU A 23 25.73 22.62 47.25
N ILE A 24 26.39 22.31 48.37
CA ILE A 24 26.67 20.92 48.78
C ILE A 24 25.36 20.16 49.03
N ALA A 25 24.40 20.75 49.75
CA ALA A 25 23.07 20.18 49.94
C ALA A 25 22.35 19.94 48.60
N ARG A 26 22.39 20.91 47.68
CA ARG A 26 21.81 20.81 46.33
C ARG A 26 22.44 19.67 45.50
N ILE A 27 23.74 19.44 45.65
CA ILE A 27 24.52 18.38 44.99
C ILE A 27 24.18 17.00 45.57
N ILE A 28 24.12 16.86 46.90
CA ILE A 28 23.72 15.60 47.56
C ILE A 28 22.27 15.25 47.20
N HIS A 29 21.38 16.24 47.24
CA HIS A 29 19.97 16.14 46.84
C HIS A 29 19.80 15.71 45.37
N ASN A 30 20.61 16.25 44.46
CA ASN A 30 20.64 15.82 43.05
C ASN A 30 20.91 14.30 42.90
N LYS A 31 21.82 13.75 43.71
CA LYS A 31 22.17 12.32 43.60
C LYS A 31 21.02 11.42 44.05
N TYR A 32 20.44 11.66 45.22
CA TYR A 32 19.54 10.71 45.88
C TYR A 32 18.04 11.03 45.74
N ARG A 33 17.62 12.29 45.56
CA ARG A 33 16.19 12.67 45.61
C ARG A 33 15.36 12.24 44.40
N HIS A 34 16.00 11.73 43.35
CA HIS A 34 15.35 11.38 42.08
C HIS A 34 14.99 9.89 41.93
N GLY A 35 15.29 9.03 42.92
CA GLY A 35 14.93 7.60 42.89
C GLY A 35 15.53 6.80 41.73
N ILE A 36 16.68 7.27 41.21
CA ILE A 36 17.47 6.64 40.13
C ILE A 36 18.94 6.51 40.54
N ASP A 37 19.21 6.40 41.84
CA ASP A 37 20.54 6.20 42.43
C ASP A 37 21.05 4.76 42.30
N SER A 38 20.16 3.80 42.07
CA SER A 38 20.48 2.43 41.64
C SER A 38 20.98 2.34 40.19
N ILE A 39 20.65 3.30 39.33
CA ILE A 39 21.01 3.26 37.90
C ILE A 39 22.49 3.65 37.73
N PRO A 40 23.34 2.77 37.16
CA PRO A 40 24.77 2.99 37.07
C PRO A 40 25.14 4.11 36.09
N GLY A 41 26.29 4.74 36.30
CA GLY A 41 26.80 5.79 35.43
C GLY A 41 28.05 6.48 35.97
N PRO A 42 28.55 7.52 35.27
CA PRO A 42 29.67 8.34 35.74
C PRO A 42 29.30 9.08 37.04
N LEU A 43 30.17 9.03 38.05
CA LEU A 43 29.89 9.64 39.36
C LEU A 43 29.48 11.13 39.25
N LEU A 44 30.20 11.91 38.45
CA LEU A 44 29.91 13.33 38.22
C LEU A 44 28.52 13.57 37.58
N ALA A 45 28.05 12.65 36.74
CA ALA A 45 26.73 12.72 36.12
C ALA A 45 25.60 12.59 37.16
N SER A 46 25.80 11.79 38.22
CA SER A 46 24.81 11.68 39.31
C SER A 46 24.65 12.98 40.12
N TYR A 47 25.65 13.86 40.09
CA TYR A 47 25.70 15.08 40.89
C TYR A 47 25.30 16.35 40.12
N SER A 48 25.61 16.46 38.82
CA SER A 48 25.29 17.67 38.04
C SER A 48 25.23 17.44 36.53
N ASP A 49 24.28 18.10 35.85
CA ASP A 49 24.19 18.15 34.39
C ASP A 49 25.37 18.87 33.71
N LEU A 50 26.23 19.55 34.49
CA LEU A 50 27.53 20.06 34.01
C LEU A 50 28.38 18.95 33.36
N TRP A 51 28.24 17.70 33.81
CA TRP A 51 28.94 16.57 33.19
C TRP A 51 28.44 16.29 31.76
N ARG A 52 27.12 16.25 31.52
CA ARG A 52 26.56 16.06 30.17
C ARG A 52 26.85 17.27 29.28
N LEU A 53 26.79 18.49 29.83
CA LEU A 53 27.21 19.70 29.12
C LEU A 53 28.66 19.63 28.65
N TYR A 54 29.59 19.20 29.52
CA TYR A 54 31.00 18.98 29.17
C TYR A 54 31.17 17.89 28.09
N VAL A 55 30.50 16.76 28.21
CA VAL A 55 30.60 15.67 27.24
C VAL A 55 30.08 16.07 25.85
N VAL A 56 29.04 16.90 25.78
CA VAL A 56 28.54 17.44 24.50
C VAL A 56 29.42 18.58 23.96
N SER A 57 29.99 19.44 24.81
CA SER A 57 30.90 20.50 24.35
C SER A 57 32.23 19.96 23.80
N ARG A 58 32.60 18.72 24.14
CA ARG A 58 33.69 17.95 23.51
C ARG A 58 33.33 17.34 22.14
N ARG A 59 32.14 17.62 21.56
CA ARG A 59 31.70 17.27 20.19
C ARG A 59 31.74 15.78 19.78
N HIS A 60 31.97 14.84 20.70
CA HIS A 60 31.87 13.40 20.48
C HIS A 60 30.97 12.62 21.48
N PRO A 61 29.83 13.17 21.96
CA PRO A 61 28.99 12.49 22.97
C PRO A 61 28.47 11.11 22.53
N HIS A 62 28.19 10.91 21.24
CA HIS A 62 27.78 9.60 20.69
C HIS A 62 28.77 8.48 21.05
N THR A 63 30.07 8.70 20.85
CA THR A 63 31.15 7.74 21.16
C THR A 63 31.29 7.53 22.67
N VAL A 64 31.08 8.58 23.47
CA VAL A 64 31.09 8.48 24.93
C VAL A 64 29.90 7.64 25.42
N HIS A 65 28.70 7.87 24.91
CA HIS A 65 27.50 7.12 25.30
C HIS A 65 27.61 5.62 24.92
N GLN A 66 28.14 5.30 23.74
CA GLN A 66 28.47 3.92 23.37
C GLN A 66 29.44 3.26 24.36
N LYS A 67 30.54 3.95 24.72
CA LYS A 67 31.51 3.45 25.70
C LYS A 67 30.91 3.28 27.11
N LEU A 68 29.95 4.13 27.48
CA LEU A 68 29.25 4.02 28.76
C LEU A 68 28.27 2.84 28.80
N HIS A 69 27.47 2.63 27.75
CA HIS A 69 26.60 1.45 27.67
C HIS A 69 27.39 0.14 27.63
N ARG A 70 28.53 0.10 26.91
CA ARG A 70 29.48 -1.04 26.96
C ARG A 70 30.12 -1.29 28.34
N LYS A 71 30.11 -0.31 29.26
CA LYS A 71 30.68 -0.44 30.61
C LYS A 71 29.62 -0.71 31.70
N TYR A 72 28.46 -0.09 31.59
CA TYR A 72 27.43 -0.03 32.63
C TYR A 72 26.13 -0.76 32.28
N GLY A 73 26.01 -1.30 31.05
CA GLY A 73 24.83 -2.01 30.58
C GLY A 73 23.80 -1.11 29.89
N GLU A 74 22.57 -1.61 29.80
CA GLU A 74 21.53 -1.05 28.93
C GLU A 74 20.90 0.24 29.46
N LEU A 75 20.98 0.49 30.78
CA LEU A 75 20.52 1.70 31.46
C LEU A 75 21.73 2.47 32.01
N VAL A 76 21.85 3.76 31.66
CA VAL A 76 22.98 4.61 32.09
C VAL A 76 22.50 5.97 32.54
N ARG A 77 22.84 6.38 33.77
CA ARG A 77 22.56 7.72 34.29
C ARG A 77 23.52 8.75 33.67
N LEU A 78 22.99 9.68 32.86
CA LEU A 78 23.73 10.77 32.20
C LEU A 78 23.56 12.13 32.89
N GLY A 79 22.67 12.24 33.88
CA GLY A 79 22.49 13.44 34.69
C GLY A 79 21.74 13.13 36.00
N PRO A 80 21.59 14.10 36.91
CA PRO A 80 20.88 13.92 38.18
C PRO A 80 19.45 13.41 38.00
N ASN A 81 18.80 13.78 36.90
CA ASN A 81 17.45 13.39 36.54
C ASN A 81 17.37 12.93 35.07
N CYS A 82 18.43 12.30 34.54
CA CYS A 82 18.52 11.90 33.12
C CYS A 82 19.13 10.50 32.94
N VAL A 83 18.40 9.63 32.23
CA VAL A 83 18.74 8.23 31.95
C VAL A 83 18.79 7.98 30.44
N SER A 84 19.91 7.42 29.97
CA SER A 84 20.08 6.89 28.62
C SER A 84 19.75 5.40 28.59
N VAL A 85 19.12 4.96 27.50
CA VAL A 85 18.73 3.56 27.28
C VAL A 85 19.29 3.06 25.94
N SER A 86 19.81 1.84 25.91
CA SER A 86 20.25 1.14 24.69
C SER A 86 19.52 -0.18 24.43
N ASP A 87 18.57 -0.54 25.30
CA ASP A 87 17.64 -1.65 25.11
C ASP A 87 16.63 -1.37 23.97
N PRO A 88 16.39 -2.30 23.03
CA PRO A 88 15.46 -2.10 21.90
C PRO A 88 13.98 -1.92 22.30
N ASP A 89 13.50 -2.55 23.37
CA ASP A 89 12.08 -2.48 23.74
C ASP A 89 11.65 -1.09 24.24
N VAL A 90 12.62 -0.25 24.63
CA VAL A 90 12.38 1.18 24.91
C VAL A 90 11.71 1.91 23.73
N ILE A 91 11.89 1.44 22.49
CA ILE A 91 11.23 1.99 21.29
C ILE A 91 9.71 1.82 21.39
N LYS A 92 9.23 0.68 21.92
CA LYS A 92 7.81 0.42 22.17
C LYS A 92 7.33 1.22 23.39
N THR A 93 8.05 1.14 24.51
CA THR A 93 7.60 1.70 25.80
C THR A 93 7.64 3.23 25.86
N VAL A 94 8.71 3.86 25.39
CA VAL A 94 8.93 5.33 25.52
C VAL A 94 8.56 6.09 24.25
N TYR A 95 8.61 5.43 23.08
CA TYR A 95 8.35 6.06 21.77
C TYR A 95 7.13 5.50 21.05
N GLY A 96 6.36 4.63 21.70
CA GLY A 96 5.13 4.05 21.16
C GLY A 96 4.04 5.09 20.83
N ILE A 97 3.05 4.65 20.05
CA ILE A 97 1.85 5.45 19.78
C ILE A 97 1.03 5.55 21.09
N ASN A 98 0.63 6.76 21.46
CA ASN A 98 -0.13 7.07 22.69
C ASN A 98 0.59 6.74 24.01
N ALA A 99 1.92 6.57 24.03
CA ALA A 99 2.67 6.24 25.24
C ALA A 99 2.71 7.36 26.32
N GLY A 100 2.25 8.58 26.02
CA GLY A 100 2.15 9.71 26.98
C GLY A 100 3.47 10.42 27.33
N PHE A 101 4.57 10.01 26.71
CA PHE A 101 5.90 10.56 26.92
C PHE A 101 6.09 11.90 26.18
N ASN A 102 5.93 13.00 26.91
CA ASN A 102 6.20 14.35 26.39
C ASN A 102 7.69 14.56 26.11
N LYS A 103 8.01 15.49 25.20
CA LYS A 103 9.39 15.93 24.93
C LYS A 103 9.94 16.80 26.08
N SER A 104 11.24 16.70 26.35
CA SER A 104 11.93 17.54 27.35
C SER A 104 12.14 18.99 26.88
N GLU A 105 12.57 19.85 27.80
CA GLU A 105 12.91 21.25 27.52
C GLU A 105 14.06 21.44 26.51
N PHE A 106 14.86 20.40 26.24
CA PHE A 106 15.87 20.37 25.17
C PHE A 106 15.31 20.86 23.82
N TYR A 107 14.04 20.54 23.54
CA TYR A 107 13.37 20.92 22.29
C TYR A 107 12.84 22.36 22.27
N ILE A 108 12.62 22.98 23.43
CA ILE A 108 12.11 24.37 23.53
C ILE A 108 13.17 25.38 23.06
N ILE A 109 14.44 25.09 23.32
CA ILE A 109 15.62 25.89 22.92
C ILE A 109 15.76 26.02 21.39
N GLN A 110 15.06 25.16 20.64
CA GLN A 110 15.02 25.12 19.17
C GLN A 110 13.77 25.79 18.58
N GLN A 111 12.96 26.46 19.40
CA GLN A 111 11.83 27.25 18.94
C GLN A 111 12.35 28.66 18.56
N PRO A 112 12.23 29.10 17.28
CA PRO A 112 12.69 30.42 16.90
C PRO A 112 11.89 31.52 17.62
N ILE A 113 12.60 32.57 18.02
CA ILE A 113 12.03 33.70 18.77
C ILE A 113 11.71 34.82 17.77
N THR A 114 10.49 35.36 17.83
CA THR A 114 10.04 36.49 17.00
C THR A 114 10.69 37.80 17.44
N LYS A 115 10.55 38.87 16.63
CA LYS A 115 10.94 40.23 17.07
C LYS A 115 10.22 40.65 18.34
N ASP A 116 8.98 40.21 18.53
CA ASP A 116 8.18 40.47 19.72
C ASP A 116 8.59 39.62 20.94
N GLY A 117 9.59 38.75 20.81
CA GLY A 117 10.06 37.88 21.90
C GLY A 117 9.17 36.66 22.17
N THR A 118 8.16 36.41 21.34
CA THR A 118 7.31 35.20 21.42
C THR A 118 8.04 34.02 20.75
N SER A 119 7.77 32.81 21.22
CA SER A 119 8.43 31.60 20.70
C SER A 119 7.48 30.86 19.74
N LEU A 120 7.96 30.52 18.54
CA LEU A 120 7.17 29.82 17.54
C LEU A 120 7.29 28.30 17.70
N GLU A 121 6.21 27.67 18.15
CA GLU A 121 6.09 26.22 18.25
C GLU A 121 6.03 25.54 16.87
N GLY A 122 7.20 25.15 16.35
CA GLY A 122 7.35 24.35 15.15
C GLY A 122 7.02 22.87 15.37
N ILE A 123 6.69 22.15 14.29
CA ILE A 123 6.31 20.73 14.32
C ILE A 123 7.38 19.82 14.96
N PHE A 124 8.66 20.18 14.86
CA PHE A 124 9.74 19.46 15.53
C PHE A 124 9.88 19.83 17.02
N SER A 125 9.80 21.12 17.36
CA SER A 125 10.21 21.68 18.65
C SER A 125 9.08 21.86 19.67
N THR A 126 7.81 21.70 19.27
CA THR A 126 6.67 21.66 20.21
C THR A 126 6.73 20.45 21.15
N THR A 127 6.57 20.70 22.45
CA THR A 127 6.46 19.65 23.47
C THR A 127 5.05 19.08 23.55
N ASN A 128 4.02 19.90 23.33
CA ASN A 128 2.60 19.57 23.45
C ASN A 128 2.13 18.55 22.38
N GLU A 129 1.68 17.38 22.80
CA GLU A 129 1.22 16.30 21.91
C GLU A 129 -0.07 16.64 21.14
N LYS A 130 -1.04 17.31 21.78
CA LYS A 130 -2.32 17.67 21.13
C LYS A 130 -2.11 18.73 20.05
N TYR A 131 -1.26 19.72 20.33
CA TYR A 131 -0.86 20.73 19.35
C TYR A 131 -0.06 20.11 18.20
N HIS A 132 0.94 19.27 18.51
CA HIS A 132 1.67 18.50 17.50
C HIS A 132 0.75 17.66 16.61
N ALA A 133 -0.24 16.97 17.19
CA ALA A 133 -1.19 16.16 16.45
C ALA A 133 -2.04 17.01 15.48
N LYS A 134 -2.58 18.17 15.91
CA LYS A 134 -3.31 19.07 15.00
C LYS A 134 -2.40 19.62 13.89
N LEU A 135 -1.19 20.09 14.23
CA LEU A 135 -0.24 20.63 13.26
C LEU A 135 0.22 19.58 12.25
N ARG A 136 0.58 18.37 12.71
CA ARG A 136 0.95 17.25 11.83
C ARG A 136 -0.22 16.82 10.95
N LYS A 137 -1.46 16.76 11.47
CA LYS A 137 -2.65 16.41 10.68
C LYS A 137 -2.92 17.41 9.55
N ALA A 138 -2.66 18.70 9.77
CA ALA A 138 -2.83 19.73 8.74
C ALA A 138 -1.86 19.56 7.56
N VAL A 139 -0.60 19.16 7.82
CA VAL A 139 0.46 19.13 6.79
C VAL A 139 0.85 17.75 6.28
N SER A 140 0.51 16.66 6.99
CA SER A 140 1.00 15.29 6.71
C SER A 140 0.76 14.83 5.26
N SER A 141 -0.34 15.27 4.65
CA SER A 141 -0.67 14.96 3.25
C SER A 141 0.41 15.39 2.25
N ALA A 142 1.27 16.36 2.59
CA ALA A 142 2.35 16.83 1.71
C ALA A 142 3.60 15.94 1.75
N TYR A 143 3.74 15.10 2.79
CA TYR A 143 4.91 14.22 3.01
C TYR A 143 4.61 12.74 2.72
N ALA A 144 3.39 12.44 2.23
CA ALA A 144 3.00 11.10 1.81
C ALA A 144 3.67 10.72 0.48
N MET A 145 4.06 9.44 0.33
CA MET A 145 4.75 8.94 -0.89
C MET A 145 4.02 9.29 -2.19
N SER A 146 2.68 9.21 -2.20
CA SER A 146 1.83 9.55 -3.35
C SER A 146 1.89 11.02 -3.78
N THR A 147 2.36 11.92 -2.92
CA THR A 147 2.73 13.31 -3.27
C THR A 147 4.19 13.43 -3.64
N LEU A 148 5.09 12.71 -2.97
CA LEU A 148 6.53 12.84 -3.20
C LEU A 148 6.98 12.26 -4.56
N ILE A 149 6.25 11.29 -5.12
CA ILE A 149 6.40 10.88 -6.53
C ILE A 149 6.10 12.05 -7.48
N GLN A 150 5.16 12.94 -7.16
CA GLN A 150 4.88 14.16 -7.94
C GLN A 150 5.97 15.23 -7.77
N PHE A 151 6.82 15.10 -6.75
CA PHE A 151 7.93 16.01 -6.46
C PHE A 151 9.25 15.53 -7.07
N GLU A 152 9.28 14.31 -7.61
CA GLU A 152 10.41 13.72 -8.30
C GLU A 152 11.03 14.63 -9.41
N PRO A 153 10.26 15.42 -10.19
CA PRO A 153 10.82 16.37 -11.16
C PRO A 153 11.61 17.54 -10.56
N PHE A 154 11.46 17.85 -9.27
CA PHE A 154 12.33 18.82 -8.58
C PHE A 154 13.66 18.16 -8.19
N VAL A 155 13.61 16.91 -7.69
CA VAL A 155 14.80 16.11 -7.37
C VAL A 155 15.61 15.87 -8.65
N ASP A 156 14.97 15.56 -9.77
CA ASP A 156 15.62 15.42 -11.09
C ASP A 156 16.29 16.72 -11.56
N SER A 157 15.61 17.86 -11.40
CA SER A 157 16.12 19.19 -11.78
C SER A 157 17.39 19.54 -11.00
N THR A 158 17.35 19.41 -9.67
CA THR A 158 18.53 19.63 -8.81
C THR A 158 19.63 18.60 -9.07
N THR A 159 19.30 17.32 -9.27
CA THR A 159 20.27 16.25 -9.57
C THR A 159 20.95 16.48 -10.92
N THR A 160 20.21 16.94 -11.94
CA THR A 160 20.78 17.30 -13.25
C THR A 160 21.83 18.42 -13.11
N VAL A 161 21.55 19.44 -12.28
CA VAL A 161 22.51 20.52 -12.00
C VAL A 161 23.71 20.00 -11.22
N PHE A 162 23.51 19.18 -10.19
CA PHE A 162 24.60 18.55 -9.43
C PHE A 162 25.55 17.74 -10.32
N LEU A 163 25.00 16.83 -11.14
CA LEU A 163 25.74 16.03 -12.09
C LEU A 163 26.37 16.85 -13.23
N ARG A 164 25.90 18.08 -13.48
CA ARG A 164 26.51 19.02 -14.43
C ARG A 164 27.67 19.79 -13.80
N GLU A 165 27.49 20.34 -12.61
CA GLU A 165 28.53 21.15 -11.96
C GLU A 165 29.72 20.28 -11.51
N LEU A 166 29.51 19.06 -11.01
CA LEU A 166 30.61 18.11 -10.78
C LEU A 166 31.40 17.81 -12.06
N SER A 167 30.68 17.56 -13.15
CA SER A 167 31.24 17.29 -14.49
C SER A 167 32.02 18.49 -15.05
N ASN A 168 31.55 19.71 -14.82
CA ASN A 168 32.18 20.92 -15.33
C ASN A 168 33.39 21.37 -14.49
N ARG A 169 33.36 21.16 -13.17
CA ARG A 169 34.30 21.77 -12.21
C ARG A 169 35.43 20.86 -11.75
N PHE A 170 35.22 19.55 -11.68
CA PHE A 170 36.19 18.61 -11.10
C PHE A 170 36.51 17.42 -12.00
N ALA A 171 35.51 16.87 -12.70
CA ALA A 171 35.68 15.62 -13.44
C ALA A 171 36.77 15.72 -14.51
N ASP A 172 37.60 14.68 -14.61
CA ASP A 172 38.69 14.53 -15.58
C ASP A 172 39.81 15.58 -15.47
N ARG A 173 39.85 16.37 -14.38
CA ARG A 173 40.89 17.39 -14.12
C ARG A 173 42.02 16.82 -13.27
N THR A 174 43.23 17.27 -13.53
CA THR A 174 44.46 16.85 -12.84
C THR A 174 44.91 17.85 -11.78
N GLY A 175 45.53 17.35 -10.71
CA GLY A 175 46.03 18.18 -9.60
C GLY A 175 44.91 18.76 -8.73
N GLU A 176 45.21 19.83 -7.99
CA GLU A 176 44.27 20.48 -7.05
C GLU A 176 42.94 20.89 -7.72
N ALA A 177 42.97 21.25 -9.00
CA ALA A 177 41.80 21.64 -9.78
C ALA A 177 40.80 20.49 -10.05
N GLY A 178 41.15 19.24 -9.76
CA GLY A 178 40.27 18.06 -9.79
C GLY A 178 39.79 17.59 -8.41
N ILE A 179 40.22 18.24 -7.32
CA ILE A 179 39.82 17.85 -5.96
C ILE A 179 38.47 18.46 -5.61
N CYS A 180 37.51 17.62 -5.25
CA CYS A 180 36.19 18.01 -4.78
C CYS A 180 36.02 17.65 -3.30
N ASP A 181 35.70 18.61 -2.43
CA ASP A 181 35.10 18.31 -1.12
C ASP A 181 33.66 17.85 -1.34
N PHE A 182 33.53 16.57 -1.69
CA PHE A 182 32.27 15.92 -1.96
C PHE A 182 31.36 15.92 -0.72
N GLY A 183 31.96 15.93 0.48
CA GLY A 183 31.24 16.11 1.74
C GLY A 183 30.48 17.44 1.79
N THR A 184 31.08 18.54 1.35
CA THR A 184 30.41 19.84 1.25
C THR A 184 29.44 19.89 0.08
N TRP A 185 29.80 19.34 -1.09
CA TRP A 185 28.90 19.29 -2.26
C TRP A 185 27.61 18.49 -2.02
N LEU A 186 27.66 17.38 -1.28
CA LEU A 186 26.46 16.64 -0.85
C LEU A 186 25.55 17.46 0.09
N GLN A 187 26.09 18.49 0.77
CA GLN A 187 25.28 19.43 1.55
C GLN A 187 24.60 20.47 0.64
N TYR A 188 25.33 21.01 -0.33
CA TYR A 188 24.78 21.91 -1.35
C TYR A 188 23.62 21.24 -2.10
N TYR A 189 23.78 19.95 -2.45
CA TYR A 189 22.70 19.14 -3.00
C TYR A 189 21.45 19.13 -2.12
N ALA A 190 21.58 18.68 -0.86
CA ALA A 190 20.43 18.51 0.02
C ALA A 190 19.73 19.84 0.37
N PHE A 191 20.49 20.94 0.47
CA PHE A 191 19.91 22.29 0.62
C PHE A 191 19.14 22.77 -0.61
N ASP A 192 19.68 22.56 -1.82
CA ASP A 192 19.00 22.97 -3.04
C ASP A 192 17.79 22.08 -3.37
N VAL A 193 17.85 20.77 -3.10
CA VAL A 193 16.68 19.88 -3.23
C VAL A 193 15.57 20.33 -2.31
N ILE A 194 15.82 20.47 -0.99
CA ILE A 194 14.75 20.84 -0.06
C ILE A 194 14.23 22.26 -0.31
N GLY A 195 15.06 23.15 -0.86
CA GLY A 195 14.66 24.45 -1.38
C GLY A 195 13.71 24.34 -2.58
N GLU A 196 14.08 23.57 -3.62
CA GLU A 196 13.26 23.38 -4.82
C GLU A 196 11.92 22.68 -4.47
N LEU A 197 11.95 21.66 -3.60
CA LEU A 197 10.75 21.00 -3.06
C LEU A 197 9.83 21.95 -2.28
N THR A 198 10.40 22.90 -1.53
CA THR A 198 9.63 23.76 -0.62
C THR A 198 9.09 25.01 -1.31
N TYR A 199 9.83 25.61 -2.23
CA TYR A 199 9.55 26.93 -2.82
C TYR A 199 9.46 26.94 -4.36
N SER A 200 9.59 25.77 -5.02
CA SER A 200 9.85 25.65 -6.48
C SER A 200 11.12 26.37 -6.94
N ARG A 201 12.08 26.61 -6.04
CA ARG A 201 13.28 27.42 -6.27
C ARG A 201 14.46 26.91 -5.43
N ARG A 202 15.55 26.51 -6.10
CA ARG A 202 16.86 26.27 -5.48
C ARG A 202 17.40 27.56 -4.84
N LEU A 203 18.21 27.43 -3.79
CA LEU A 203 18.92 28.54 -3.17
C LEU A 203 20.19 28.91 -3.98
N GLY A 204 20.70 27.97 -4.79
CA GLY A 204 21.81 28.15 -5.71
C GLY A 204 23.16 27.78 -5.11
N PHE A 205 23.20 26.88 -4.12
CA PHE A 205 24.44 26.38 -3.53
C PHE A 205 25.25 25.58 -4.56
N ILE A 206 24.59 24.76 -5.39
CA ILE A 206 25.25 23.95 -6.41
C ILE A 206 25.74 24.84 -7.57
N GLU A 207 24.88 25.74 -8.08
CA GLU A 207 25.26 26.66 -9.16
C GLU A 207 26.39 27.62 -8.80
N GLN A 208 26.53 28.03 -7.53
CA GLN A 208 27.63 28.89 -7.08
C GLN A 208 28.84 28.07 -6.60
N GLY A 209 28.61 26.97 -5.87
CA GLY A 209 29.65 26.16 -5.21
C GLY A 209 30.13 26.74 -3.87
N ILE A 210 29.29 27.53 -3.19
CA ILE A 210 29.61 28.23 -1.93
C ILE A 210 28.45 28.17 -0.93
N ASP A 211 28.69 28.49 0.34
CA ASP A 211 27.63 28.67 1.35
C ASP A 211 26.84 29.97 1.10
N VAL A 212 25.70 29.85 0.42
CA VAL A 212 24.87 30.97 -0.01
C VAL A 212 24.33 31.74 1.19
N ASN A 213 24.73 33.01 1.31
CA ASN A 213 24.40 33.89 2.43
C ASN A 213 24.81 33.36 3.83
N ASN A 214 25.83 32.50 3.92
CA ASN A 214 26.29 31.86 5.17
C ASN A 214 25.21 31.00 5.89
N ILE A 215 24.22 30.48 5.15
CA ILE A 215 23.09 29.73 5.72
C ILE A 215 23.55 28.43 6.39
N ILE A 216 24.54 27.72 5.84
CA ILE A 216 25.10 26.51 6.46
C ILE A 216 25.87 26.89 7.73
N HIS A 217 26.72 27.90 7.65
CA HIS A 217 27.55 28.37 8.77
C HIS A 217 26.69 28.84 9.97
N ASP A 218 25.60 29.57 9.73
CA ASP A 218 24.69 30.00 10.79
C ASP A 218 23.79 28.87 11.33
N ASN A 219 23.43 27.88 10.50
CA ASN A 219 22.76 26.66 10.99
C ASN A 219 23.70 25.84 11.89
N GLU A 220 24.98 25.68 11.50
CA GLU A 220 25.99 25.04 12.34
C GLU A 220 26.15 25.76 13.69
N LYS A 221 26.23 27.10 13.72
CA LYS A 221 26.25 27.87 14.98
C LYS A 221 25.01 27.62 15.85
N MET A 222 23.83 27.58 15.25
CA MET A 222 22.59 27.31 15.98
C MET A 222 22.63 25.90 16.61
N LEU A 223 23.01 24.88 15.84
CA LEU A 223 23.15 23.51 16.33
C LEU A 223 24.25 23.38 17.40
N ASP A 224 25.37 24.09 17.24
CA ASP A 224 26.48 24.15 18.21
C ASP A 224 26.05 24.72 19.56
N TYR A 225 25.18 25.75 19.55
CA TYR A 225 24.57 26.34 20.73
C TYR A 225 23.50 25.42 21.33
N VAL A 226 22.53 24.97 20.51
CA VAL A 226 21.39 24.12 20.91
C VAL A 226 21.88 22.85 21.60
N SER A 227 22.88 22.17 21.02
CA SER A 227 23.37 20.91 21.55
C SER A 227 23.96 21.04 22.96
N ILE A 228 24.76 22.09 23.23
CA ILE A 228 25.38 22.35 24.52
C ILE A 228 24.37 22.93 25.52
N VAL A 229 23.67 24.01 25.17
CA VAL A 229 22.72 24.68 26.08
C VAL A 229 21.49 23.81 26.36
N GLY A 230 21.12 22.94 25.42
CA GLY A 230 20.13 21.88 25.64
C GLY A 230 20.48 20.90 26.76
N GLN A 231 21.76 20.75 27.11
CA GLN A 231 22.14 19.91 28.25
C GLN A 231 21.70 20.52 29.59
N MET A 232 21.58 21.85 29.67
CA MET A 232 21.14 22.59 30.86
C MET A 232 20.21 23.76 30.45
N PRO A 233 18.92 23.50 30.16
CA PRO A 233 17.99 24.48 29.57
C PRO A 233 17.88 25.83 30.27
N ILE A 234 18.10 25.88 31.59
CA ILE A 234 18.16 27.12 32.39
C ILE A 234 19.16 28.15 31.82
N LEU A 235 20.27 27.71 31.21
CA LEU A 235 21.28 28.59 30.60
C LEU A 235 20.74 29.37 29.39
N HIS A 236 19.66 28.90 28.75
CA HIS A 236 19.04 29.60 27.62
C HIS A 236 18.52 30.99 28.00
N TRP A 237 18.06 31.16 29.26
CA TRP A 237 17.64 32.44 29.83
C TRP A 237 18.81 33.39 30.13
N VAL A 238 20.02 32.87 30.32
CA VAL A 238 21.24 33.68 30.49
C VAL A 238 21.74 34.19 29.13
N PHE A 239 21.59 33.36 28.08
CA PHE A 239 22.11 33.62 26.73
C PHE A 239 21.06 34.18 25.75
N LEU A 240 20.47 33.36 24.87
CA LEU A 240 19.62 33.88 23.77
C LEU A 240 18.28 34.47 24.24
N LYS A 241 17.69 33.94 25.31
CA LYS A 241 16.42 34.40 25.89
C LYS A 241 16.62 35.38 27.06
N ASN A 242 17.81 35.97 27.15
CA ASN A 242 18.11 37.04 28.09
C ASN A 242 17.19 38.25 27.85
N PRO A 243 16.45 38.75 28.86
CA PRO A 243 15.48 39.82 28.67
C PRO A 243 16.12 41.11 28.12
N ILE A 244 17.38 41.39 28.44
CA ILE A 244 18.14 42.53 27.90
C ILE A 244 18.37 42.33 26.40
N ARG A 245 18.79 41.13 25.97
CA ARG A 245 18.98 40.82 24.54
C ARG A 245 17.67 40.91 23.75
N VAL A 246 16.57 40.40 24.31
CA VAL A 246 15.24 40.48 23.70
C VAL A 246 14.78 41.94 23.58
N LEU A 247 14.99 42.76 24.62
CA LEU A 247 14.71 44.19 24.58
C LEU A 247 15.54 44.92 23.52
N LEU A 248 16.86 44.68 23.45
CA LEU A 248 17.74 45.29 22.46
C LEU A 248 17.36 44.89 21.01
N SER A 249 16.89 43.65 20.79
CA SER A 249 16.42 43.22 19.45
C SER A 249 15.03 43.78 19.11
N ARG A 250 14.13 43.93 20.09
CA ARG A 250 12.86 44.69 19.92
C ARG A 250 13.12 46.16 19.53
N LEU A 251 14.15 46.77 20.13
CA LEU A 251 14.61 48.13 19.81
C LEU A 251 15.40 48.23 18.49
N GLY A 252 15.60 47.14 17.76
CA GLY A 252 16.34 47.11 16.49
C GLY A 252 17.87 47.26 16.63
N LEU A 253 18.41 47.34 17.85
CA LEU A 253 19.84 47.50 18.13
C LEU A 253 20.64 46.19 17.96
N ILE A 254 19.95 45.05 17.92
CA ILE A 254 20.51 43.74 17.57
C ILE A 254 19.62 43.16 16.48
N ASP A 255 20.15 42.99 15.27
CA ASP A 255 19.45 42.19 14.27
C ASP A 255 19.52 40.70 14.66
N SER A 256 18.36 40.05 14.66
CA SER A 256 18.20 38.62 14.88
C SER A 256 17.68 37.94 13.60
N SER A 257 17.75 38.60 12.44
CA SER A 257 17.36 38.00 11.17
C SER A 257 18.32 36.87 10.77
N VAL A 258 17.74 35.69 10.50
CA VAL A 258 18.49 34.55 9.96
C VAL A 258 18.34 34.60 8.43
N PRO A 259 19.42 34.55 7.63
CA PRO A 259 19.33 34.69 6.17
C PRO A 259 18.36 33.70 5.52
N ALA A 260 18.30 32.47 6.05
CA ALA A 260 17.35 31.44 5.68
C ALA A 260 15.87 31.85 5.89
N VAL A 261 15.55 32.51 7.00
CA VAL A 261 14.20 33.03 7.30
C VAL A 261 13.86 34.22 6.40
N ALA A 262 14.85 35.06 6.07
CA ALA A 262 14.66 36.15 5.10
C ALA A 262 14.39 35.62 3.68
N PHE A 263 15.07 34.57 3.24
CA PHE A 263 14.78 33.86 1.99
C PHE A 263 13.38 33.24 2.01
N ALA A 264 13.06 32.47 3.05
CA ALA A 264 11.76 31.83 3.23
C ALA A 264 10.61 32.85 3.19
N LYS A 265 10.77 33.99 3.89
CA LYS A 265 9.79 35.07 3.88
C LYS A 265 9.63 35.69 2.49
N ARG A 266 10.72 36.02 1.77
CA ARG A 266 10.65 36.54 0.39
C ARG A 266 9.84 35.59 -0.50
N CYS A 267 10.12 34.29 -0.48
CA CYS A 267 9.37 33.33 -1.29
C CYS A 267 7.90 33.18 -0.90
N ILE A 268 7.54 33.38 0.37
CA ILE A 268 6.14 33.45 0.83
C ILE A 268 5.47 34.73 0.32
N ASP A 269 6.12 35.88 0.50
CA ASP A 269 5.60 37.19 0.08
C ASP A 269 5.42 37.22 -1.45
N ASP A 270 6.43 36.82 -2.23
CA ASP A 270 6.39 36.69 -3.70
C ASP A 270 5.17 35.86 -4.15
N ARG A 271 4.92 34.72 -3.49
CA ARG A 271 3.81 33.80 -3.82
C ARG A 271 2.44 34.40 -3.48
N LEU A 272 2.33 35.07 -2.32
CA LEU A 272 1.09 35.74 -1.88
C LEU A 272 0.78 36.99 -2.70
N HIS A 273 1.79 37.74 -3.16
CA HIS A 273 1.62 38.85 -4.10
C HIS A 273 1.21 38.33 -5.49
N SER A 274 1.86 37.26 -5.98
CA SER A 274 1.51 36.64 -7.27
C SER A 274 0.05 36.17 -7.32
N GLN A 275 -0.49 35.62 -6.21
CA GLN A 275 -1.90 35.22 -6.11
C GLN A 275 -2.89 36.40 -6.12
N LYS A 276 -2.48 37.62 -5.79
CA LYS A 276 -3.35 38.82 -5.77
C LYS A 276 -3.50 39.48 -7.13
N HIS A 277 -2.53 39.32 -8.03
CA HIS A 277 -2.55 39.96 -9.36
C HIS A 277 -3.17 39.09 -10.46
N THR A 278 -3.37 37.79 -10.24
CA THR A 278 -3.90 36.85 -11.25
C THR A 278 -5.42 36.74 -11.30
N THR A 279 -6.18 37.75 -10.86
CA THR A 279 -7.66 37.70 -10.81
C THR A 279 -8.38 38.23 -12.06
N HIS A 280 -7.67 38.83 -13.03
CA HIS A 280 -8.32 39.55 -14.15
C HIS A 280 -7.69 39.38 -15.57
N THR A 281 -6.73 38.49 -15.78
CA THR A 281 -6.17 38.21 -17.13
C THR A 281 -6.18 36.70 -17.44
N GLY A 282 -6.93 36.31 -18.47
CA GLY A 282 -7.10 34.92 -18.89
C GLY A 282 -6.02 34.44 -19.86
N ASP A 283 -4.76 34.39 -19.41
CA ASP A 283 -3.69 33.65 -20.12
C ASP A 283 -3.63 32.22 -19.57
N ASP A 284 -4.08 31.25 -20.37
CA ASP A 284 -4.41 29.89 -19.94
C ASP A 284 -3.21 28.91 -19.91
N ASP A 285 -2.01 29.42 -19.64
CA ASP A 285 -0.74 28.67 -19.67
C ASP A 285 -0.26 28.26 -18.25
N SER A 286 -1.11 28.45 -17.24
CA SER A 286 -0.75 28.22 -15.82
C SER A 286 -1.00 26.79 -15.31
N ALA A 287 -1.58 25.92 -16.15
CA ALA A 287 -1.99 24.55 -15.81
C ALA A 287 -0.85 23.63 -15.34
N ASN A 288 0.41 24.00 -15.56
CA ASN A 288 1.60 23.22 -15.20
C ASN A 288 2.43 23.80 -14.02
N LYS A 289 1.82 24.65 -13.17
CA LYS A 289 2.48 25.15 -11.94
C LYS A 289 2.67 24.01 -10.93
N LYS A 290 3.90 23.47 -10.88
CA LYS A 290 4.35 22.41 -9.95
C LYS A 290 3.96 22.72 -8.49
N ARG A 291 3.28 21.80 -7.80
CA ARG A 291 2.66 22.03 -6.48
C ARG A 291 3.60 21.78 -5.30
N ASP A 292 4.53 22.70 -5.04
CA ASP A 292 5.46 22.66 -3.90
C ASP A 292 4.81 22.64 -2.49
N PHE A 293 5.62 22.41 -1.44
CA PHE A 293 5.16 22.46 -0.04
C PHE A 293 4.53 23.82 0.31
N LEU A 294 5.10 24.94 -0.13
CA LEU A 294 4.56 26.28 0.14
C LEU A 294 3.11 26.41 -0.34
N THR A 295 2.82 25.99 -1.58
CA THR A 295 1.46 25.97 -2.13
C THR A 295 0.54 25.11 -1.26
N ARG A 296 0.98 23.91 -0.89
CA ARG A 296 0.21 22.98 -0.04
C ARG A 296 -0.02 23.49 1.38
N PHE A 297 0.85 24.35 1.91
CA PHE A 297 0.68 24.99 3.24
C PHE A 297 -0.21 26.23 3.17
N ILE A 298 -0.17 27.00 2.07
CA ILE A 298 -1.15 28.06 1.78
C ILE A 298 -2.55 27.45 1.62
N GLU A 299 -2.66 26.33 0.89
CA GLU A 299 -3.88 25.52 0.78
C GLU A 299 -4.37 24.99 2.15
N ALA A 300 -3.49 24.78 3.13
CA ALA A 300 -3.86 24.35 4.47
C ALA A 300 -4.37 25.54 5.31
N ARG A 301 -3.75 26.72 5.14
CA ARG A 301 -4.24 28.00 5.68
C ARG A 301 -5.61 28.39 5.16
N GLN A 302 -5.92 28.11 3.90
CA GLN A 302 -7.26 28.34 3.35
C GLN A 302 -8.35 27.43 3.98
N LYS A 303 -7.96 26.34 4.66
CA LYS A 303 -8.87 25.35 5.26
C LYS A 303 -9.04 25.48 6.78
N ASP A 304 -8.07 26.10 7.46
CA ASP A 304 -8.09 26.38 8.91
C ASP A 304 -7.27 27.66 9.16
N PRO A 305 -7.80 28.85 8.80
CA PRO A 305 -7.03 30.10 8.78
C PRO A 305 -6.59 30.57 10.17
N ASP A 306 -7.39 30.25 11.20
CA ASP A 306 -7.11 30.61 12.59
C ASP A 306 -5.94 29.78 13.17
N PHE A 307 -5.81 28.52 12.76
CA PHE A 307 -4.72 27.66 13.21
C PHE A 307 -3.49 27.68 12.29
N MET A 308 -3.64 27.81 10.98
CA MET A 308 -2.53 27.78 10.02
C MET A 308 -2.11 29.19 9.62
N THR A 309 -1.68 29.99 10.59
CA THR A 309 -1.23 31.39 10.38
C THR A 309 -0.02 31.50 9.46
N THR A 310 0.22 32.69 8.89
CA THR A 310 1.38 32.95 8.01
C THR A 310 2.72 32.64 8.71
N ASP A 311 2.85 32.97 9.99
CA ASP A 311 4.06 32.66 10.78
C ASP A 311 4.28 31.15 10.96
N ARG A 312 3.20 30.36 10.97
CA ARG A 312 3.28 28.89 11.00
C ARG A 312 3.66 28.33 9.63
N ILE A 313 3.23 28.93 8.52
CA ILE A 313 3.76 28.60 7.17
C ILE A 313 5.27 28.92 7.11
N LEU A 314 5.67 30.09 7.60
CA LEU A 314 7.09 30.49 7.67
C LEU A 314 7.89 29.50 8.52
N ALA A 315 7.41 29.14 9.71
CA ALA A 315 8.06 28.17 10.60
C ALA A 315 8.15 26.77 9.96
N LEU A 316 7.09 26.29 9.28
CA LEU A 316 7.07 24.98 8.62
C LEU A 316 8.01 24.91 7.41
N THR A 317 7.99 25.92 6.53
CA THR A 317 8.87 25.96 5.35
C THR A 317 10.34 26.15 5.75
N THR A 318 10.62 26.99 6.74
CA THR A 318 11.97 27.12 7.33
C THR A 318 12.42 25.81 7.98
N ALA A 319 11.54 25.13 8.71
CA ALA A 319 11.85 23.85 9.36
C ALA A 319 12.13 22.72 8.34
N ASN A 320 11.43 22.68 7.20
CA ASN A 320 11.78 21.78 6.10
C ASN A 320 13.25 21.98 5.70
N MET A 321 13.62 23.23 5.39
CA MET A 321 14.93 23.57 4.82
C MET A 321 16.11 23.22 5.75
N PHE A 322 15.96 23.39 7.07
CA PHE A 322 16.98 22.98 8.04
C PHE A 322 16.96 21.48 8.39
N ALA A 323 15.78 20.84 8.42
CA ALA A 323 15.68 19.44 8.83
C ALA A 323 16.04 18.44 7.71
N GLY A 324 15.71 18.77 6.46
CA GLY A 324 15.97 17.91 5.30
C GLY A 324 17.44 17.94 4.83
N SER A 325 18.09 19.10 4.91
CA SER A 325 19.42 19.32 4.36
C SER A 325 20.53 18.52 5.09
N ASP A 326 20.78 18.83 6.37
CA ASP A 326 21.90 18.23 7.10
C ASP A 326 21.75 16.71 7.28
N THR A 327 20.53 16.21 7.52
CA THR A 327 20.31 14.78 7.78
C THR A 327 20.46 13.91 6.53
N THR A 328 19.93 14.35 5.38
CA THR A 328 20.15 13.67 4.10
C THR A 328 21.63 13.75 3.72
N ALA A 329 22.27 14.92 3.82
CA ALA A 329 23.70 15.08 3.48
C ALA A 329 24.63 14.22 4.35
N ILE A 330 24.36 14.08 5.65
CA ILE A 330 25.11 13.18 6.56
C ILE A 330 24.96 11.72 6.14
N THR A 331 23.76 11.30 5.74
CA THR A 331 23.52 9.91 5.35
C THR A 331 24.12 9.60 3.97
N LEU A 332 24.04 10.54 3.01
CA LEU A 332 24.71 10.45 1.71
C LEU A 332 26.24 10.30 1.87
N ARG A 333 26.87 11.12 2.73
CA ARG A 333 28.30 10.97 3.06
C ARG A 333 28.61 9.58 3.61
N ALA A 334 27.77 9.06 4.50
CA ALA A 334 27.95 7.73 5.08
C ALA A 334 27.82 6.61 4.04
N VAL A 335 26.91 6.73 3.07
CA VAL A 335 26.81 5.80 1.93
C VAL A 335 28.09 5.86 1.10
N PHE A 336 28.44 7.02 0.56
CA PHE A 336 29.57 7.14 -0.36
C PHE A 336 30.93 6.83 0.31
N ASP A 337 31.18 7.26 1.55
CA ASP A 337 32.45 6.96 2.24
C ASP A 337 32.64 5.45 2.47
N ASN A 338 31.60 4.73 2.89
CA ASN A 338 31.69 3.29 3.07
C ASN A 338 31.81 2.52 1.75
N LEU A 339 31.18 2.98 0.66
CA LEU A 339 31.37 2.39 -0.68
C LEU A 339 32.79 2.63 -1.20
N LEU A 340 33.33 3.85 -1.06
CA LEU A 340 34.64 4.21 -1.59
C LEU A 340 35.81 3.61 -0.79
N ARG A 341 35.66 3.46 0.54
CA ARG A 341 36.65 2.73 1.37
C ARG A 341 36.56 1.22 1.26
N LYS A 342 35.47 0.67 0.71
CA LYS A 342 35.27 -0.78 0.52
C LYS A 342 34.89 -1.11 -0.93
N PRO A 343 35.87 -1.19 -1.86
CA PRO A 343 35.61 -1.42 -3.28
C PRO A 343 34.80 -2.69 -3.61
N SER A 344 34.78 -3.69 -2.73
CA SER A 344 33.89 -4.85 -2.83
C SER A 344 32.40 -4.45 -2.82
N PHE A 345 32.00 -3.59 -1.89
CA PHE A 345 30.62 -3.12 -1.76
C PHE A 345 30.22 -2.19 -2.89
N LEU A 346 31.14 -1.33 -3.34
CA LEU A 346 30.95 -0.51 -4.54
C LEU A 346 30.78 -1.38 -5.80
N ARG A 347 31.64 -2.37 -6.00
CA ARG A 347 31.55 -3.31 -7.13
C ARG A 347 30.24 -4.09 -7.12
N ARG A 348 29.77 -4.54 -5.95
CA ARG A 348 28.49 -5.27 -5.84
C ARG A 348 27.27 -4.38 -6.13
N LEU A 349 27.30 -3.11 -5.72
CA LEU A 349 26.25 -2.15 -6.08
C LEU A 349 26.29 -1.79 -7.58
N LEU A 350 27.48 -1.58 -8.16
CA LEU A 350 27.63 -1.35 -9.59
C LEU A 350 27.12 -2.55 -10.41
N GLN A 351 27.43 -3.78 -9.99
CA GLN A 351 26.88 -4.99 -10.60
C GLN A 351 25.34 -4.99 -10.59
N GLU A 352 24.71 -4.69 -9.45
CA GLU A 352 23.24 -4.62 -9.38
C GLU A 352 22.67 -3.58 -10.37
N LEU A 353 23.25 -2.38 -10.42
CA LEU A 353 22.80 -1.33 -11.34
C LEU A 353 23.02 -1.70 -12.81
N GLU A 354 24.16 -2.31 -13.13
CA GLU A 354 24.50 -2.78 -14.49
C GLU A 354 23.60 -3.97 -14.91
N GLU A 355 23.25 -4.88 -14.01
CA GLU A 355 22.28 -5.94 -14.28
C GLU A 355 20.88 -5.41 -14.58
N GLN A 356 20.46 -4.30 -13.97
CA GLN A 356 19.14 -3.69 -14.23
C GLN A 356 19.14 -2.83 -15.51
N ASP A 357 20.26 -2.17 -15.84
CA ASP A 357 20.46 -1.51 -17.14
C ASP A 357 20.36 -2.53 -18.28
N ASN A 358 21.09 -3.65 -18.17
CA ASN A 358 21.10 -4.71 -19.18
C ASN A 358 19.74 -5.41 -19.36
N ARG A 359 18.88 -5.39 -18.33
CA ARG A 359 17.49 -5.88 -18.40
C ARG A 359 16.50 -4.86 -18.99
N GLY A 360 16.94 -3.62 -19.26
CA GLY A 360 16.08 -2.51 -19.70
C GLY A 360 15.15 -1.96 -18.61
N ASN A 361 15.44 -2.26 -17.34
CA ASN A 361 14.63 -1.81 -16.20
C ASN A 361 14.91 -0.35 -15.79
N LEU A 362 16.11 0.16 -16.11
CA LEU A 362 16.49 1.57 -15.96
C LEU A 362 16.30 2.30 -17.30
N LYS A 363 15.16 2.94 -17.53
CA LYS A 363 14.75 3.41 -18.88
C LYS A 363 15.39 4.74 -19.28
N ARG A 364 16.00 5.45 -18.33
CA ARG A 364 16.52 6.81 -18.51
C ARG A 364 17.98 6.83 -18.98
N GLY A 365 18.17 6.87 -20.30
CA GLY A 365 19.49 7.02 -20.94
C GLY A 365 20.23 8.35 -20.70
N ASN A 366 19.75 9.23 -19.80
CA ASN A 366 20.40 10.50 -19.46
C ASN A 366 21.22 10.45 -18.14
N GLY A 367 21.33 9.27 -17.51
CA GLY A 367 22.06 9.08 -16.26
C GLY A 367 21.27 9.38 -14.98
N LEU A 368 20.02 9.84 -15.10
CA LEU A 368 19.07 9.83 -13.99
C LEU A 368 18.40 8.44 -13.88
N VAL A 369 17.64 8.22 -12.81
CA VAL A 369 16.83 7.02 -12.57
C VAL A 369 15.44 7.43 -12.09
N ASP A 370 14.40 6.65 -12.35
CA ASP A 370 13.08 6.85 -11.71
C ASP A 370 12.99 6.11 -10.37
N TRP A 371 12.31 6.69 -9.39
CA TRP A 371 12.11 6.13 -8.04
C TRP A 371 11.52 4.72 -8.08
N THR A 372 10.60 4.47 -9.00
CA THR A 372 9.98 3.15 -9.24
C THR A 372 10.92 2.11 -9.84
N GLU A 373 12.07 2.51 -10.39
CA GLU A 373 13.10 1.61 -10.93
C GLU A 373 14.14 1.22 -9.87
N VAL A 374 14.36 2.06 -8.85
CA VAL A 374 15.47 1.90 -7.88
C VAL A 374 15.07 1.62 -6.43
N ARG A 375 13.86 1.99 -6.00
CA ARG A 375 13.42 1.84 -4.59
C ARG A 375 13.42 0.38 -4.10
N ASP A 376 13.16 -0.56 -5.02
CA ASP A 376 12.95 -1.99 -4.75
C ASP A 376 14.24 -2.82 -5.00
N LEU A 377 15.38 -2.18 -5.31
CA LEU A 377 16.65 -2.85 -5.52
C LEU A 377 17.27 -3.31 -4.18
N PRO A 378 17.52 -4.62 -3.98
CA PRO A 378 17.85 -5.16 -2.67
C PRO A 378 19.21 -4.68 -2.14
N TYR A 379 20.25 -4.61 -2.96
CA TYR A 379 21.59 -4.24 -2.50
C TYR A 379 21.74 -2.72 -2.32
N LEU A 380 21.17 -1.89 -3.20
CA LEU A 380 21.03 -0.44 -2.97
C LEU A 380 20.25 -0.15 -1.68
N SER A 381 19.15 -0.87 -1.44
CA SER A 381 18.37 -0.75 -0.21
C SER A 381 19.18 -1.16 1.02
N ALA A 382 19.93 -2.25 0.94
CA ALA A 382 20.84 -2.71 2.00
C ALA A 382 21.96 -1.70 2.30
N VAL A 383 22.59 -1.12 1.28
CA VAL A 383 23.63 -0.07 1.40
C VAL A 383 23.10 1.16 2.13
N ILE A 384 21.90 1.62 1.78
CA ILE A 384 21.27 2.81 2.40
C ILE A 384 20.79 2.50 3.83
N LYS A 385 20.19 1.34 4.08
CA LYS A 385 19.81 0.90 5.44
C LYS A 385 21.01 0.73 6.34
N GLU A 386 22.11 0.15 5.86
CA GLU A 386 23.33 -0.01 6.64
C GLU A 386 24.00 1.34 6.92
N ALA A 387 23.94 2.32 6.00
CA ALA A 387 24.43 3.67 6.26
C ALA A 387 23.59 4.39 7.34
N LEU A 388 22.26 4.29 7.24
CA LEU A 388 21.33 4.77 8.26
C LEU A 388 21.55 4.09 9.63
N ARG A 389 21.94 2.82 9.64
CA ARG A 389 22.22 2.05 10.87
C ARG A 389 23.57 2.43 11.48
N PHE A 390 24.62 2.44 10.68
CA PHE A 390 26.02 2.60 11.08
C PHE A 390 26.36 4.04 11.46
N HIS A 391 25.89 5.02 10.68
CA HIS A 391 26.09 6.45 10.92
C HIS A 391 24.75 7.21 10.94
N PRO A 392 23.89 6.99 11.94
CA PRO A 392 22.60 7.67 12.02
C PRO A 392 22.81 9.17 12.28
N ALA A 393 22.13 10.02 11.51
CA ALA A 393 22.40 11.46 11.52
C ALA A 393 22.23 12.11 12.91
N ALA A 394 21.23 11.71 13.70
CA ALA A 394 21.00 12.23 15.06
C ALA A 394 21.92 11.55 16.10
N GLY A 395 22.78 12.35 16.73
CA GLY A 395 23.89 11.94 17.59
C GLY A 395 23.68 12.06 19.11
N LEU A 396 22.50 12.48 19.55
CA LEU A 396 22.14 12.62 20.96
C LEU A 396 20.89 11.78 21.29
N PRO A 397 20.59 11.53 22.58
CA PRO A 397 19.35 10.86 22.96
C PRO A 397 18.11 11.66 22.57
N LEU A 398 17.06 11.00 22.08
CA LEU A 398 15.78 11.65 21.77
C LEU A 398 14.94 11.82 23.06
N GLU A 399 15.36 12.71 23.95
CA GLU A 399 14.83 12.88 25.31
C GLU A 399 13.30 12.93 25.41
N ARG A 400 12.77 12.28 26.45
CA ARG A 400 11.36 12.29 26.88
C ARG A 400 11.27 12.47 28.39
N ILE A 401 10.13 12.96 28.86
CA ILE A 401 9.80 13.05 30.29
C ILE A 401 8.91 11.85 30.64
N VAL A 402 9.27 11.11 31.69
CA VAL A 402 8.43 10.03 32.25
C VAL A 402 7.12 10.61 32.79
N PRO A 403 5.95 10.06 32.40
CA PRO A 403 4.64 10.58 32.82
C PRO A 403 4.36 10.38 34.32
N SER A 404 3.29 11.00 34.80
CA SER A 404 2.75 10.78 36.16
C SER A 404 2.47 9.29 36.40
N GLY A 405 2.89 8.77 37.56
CA GLY A 405 2.87 7.34 37.88
C GLY A 405 4.23 6.64 37.66
N GLY A 406 5.15 7.24 36.91
CA GLY A 406 6.44 6.64 36.59
C GLY A 406 6.34 5.66 35.41
N THR A 407 7.39 4.86 35.22
CA THR A 407 7.42 3.79 34.20
C THR A 407 8.44 2.72 34.59
N THR A 408 8.35 1.52 34.01
CA THR A 408 9.34 0.45 34.22
C THR A 408 10.05 0.16 32.90
N VAL A 409 11.38 0.23 32.90
CA VAL A 409 12.24 -0.09 31.75
C VAL A 409 13.23 -1.15 32.19
N LYS A 410 13.25 -2.31 31.50
CA LYS A 410 14.13 -3.46 31.81
C LYS A 410 14.16 -3.80 33.31
N GLY A 411 12.96 -4.03 33.87
CA GLY A 411 12.75 -4.34 35.29
C GLY A 411 12.99 -3.19 36.28
N THR A 412 13.59 -2.08 35.85
CA THR A 412 13.91 -0.93 36.71
C THR A 412 12.79 0.10 36.65
N TYR A 413 12.21 0.43 37.81
CA TYR A 413 11.26 1.54 37.92
C TYR A 413 11.99 2.88 37.81
N ILE A 414 11.47 3.77 36.95
CA ILE A 414 11.96 5.13 36.74
C ILE A 414 10.84 6.10 37.16
N PRO A 415 11.08 6.98 38.17
CA PRO A 415 10.05 7.89 38.68
C PRO A 415 9.57 8.94 37.67
N ALA A 416 8.33 9.41 37.89
CA ALA A 416 7.70 10.49 37.13
C ALA A 416 8.56 11.77 37.10
N GLY A 417 8.58 12.46 35.95
CA GLY A 417 9.38 13.67 35.76
C GLY A 417 10.88 13.43 35.48
N THR A 418 11.36 12.18 35.52
CA THR A 418 12.71 11.83 35.05
C THR A 418 12.81 12.00 33.54
N ILE A 419 13.96 12.46 33.04
CA ILE A 419 14.25 12.46 31.60
C ILE A 419 14.79 11.08 31.21
N VAL A 420 14.12 10.41 30.27
CA VAL A 420 14.54 9.13 29.70
C VAL A 420 14.72 9.27 28.19
N GLY A 421 15.68 8.55 27.59
CA GLY A 421 15.73 8.45 26.15
C GLY A 421 16.83 7.53 25.61
N CYS A 422 16.72 7.23 24.32
CA CYS A 422 17.70 6.41 23.58
C CYS A 422 18.26 7.20 22.40
N SER A 423 19.40 6.75 21.86
CA SER A 423 19.96 7.26 20.61
C SER A 423 20.15 6.12 19.62
N ALA A 424 20.00 6.41 18.33
CA ALA A 424 20.30 5.45 17.27
C ALA A 424 21.75 4.92 17.38
N TRP A 425 22.71 5.77 17.79
CA TRP A 425 24.10 5.38 18.05
C TRP A 425 24.28 4.33 19.15
N THR A 426 23.34 4.20 20.10
CA THR A 426 23.41 3.19 21.17
C THR A 426 22.55 1.97 20.85
N LEU A 427 21.33 2.16 20.35
CA LEU A 427 20.44 1.07 19.92
C LEU A 427 21.02 0.20 18.80
N HIS A 428 21.64 0.82 17.79
CA HIS A 428 22.20 0.11 16.63
C HIS A 428 23.50 -0.66 16.92
N GLN A 429 23.94 -0.69 18.18
CA GLN A 429 25.04 -1.51 18.68
C GLN A 429 24.56 -2.81 19.33
N SER A 430 23.23 -3.07 19.38
CA SER A 430 22.71 -4.35 19.87
C SER A 430 23.02 -5.48 18.88
N SER A 431 23.91 -6.39 19.27
CA SER A 431 24.20 -7.62 18.54
C SER A 431 23.02 -8.59 18.51
N ALA A 432 22.15 -8.56 19.54
CA ALA A 432 20.92 -9.33 19.57
C ALA A 432 19.99 -8.96 18.40
N ILE A 433 19.92 -7.68 18.02
CA ILE A 433 19.11 -7.20 16.89
C ILE A 433 19.86 -7.33 15.56
N PHE A 434 21.08 -6.79 15.48
CA PHE A 434 21.79 -6.60 14.20
C PHE A 434 22.81 -7.70 13.89
N GLY A 435 22.82 -8.78 14.68
CA GLY A 435 23.77 -9.89 14.55
C GLY A 435 25.18 -9.54 15.00
N GLU A 436 26.13 -10.43 14.71
CA GLU A 436 27.53 -10.26 15.07
C GLU A 436 28.16 -9.03 14.42
N SER A 437 29.13 -8.45 15.14
CA SER A 437 29.85 -7.22 14.76
C SER A 437 28.94 -6.07 14.28
N PRO A 438 28.03 -5.55 15.12
CA PRO A 438 27.22 -4.38 14.78
C PRO A 438 28.06 -3.09 14.64
N GLU A 439 29.28 -3.05 15.16
CA GLU A 439 30.27 -1.99 14.91
C GLU A 439 30.92 -2.03 13.52
N GLN A 440 30.58 -3.00 12.66
CA GLN A 440 31.03 -3.06 11.26
C GLN A 440 29.91 -2.67 10.28
N TYR A 441 30.22 -1.82 9.30
CA TYR A 441 29.38 -1.60 8.13
C TYR A 441 29.44 -2.83 7.19
N ARG A 442 28.32 -3.53 7.03
CA ARG A 442 28.12 -4.72 6.17
C ARG A 442 26.70 -4.71 5.55
N PRO A 443 26.50 -4.27 4.31
CA PRO A 443 25.18 -4.24 3.65
C PRO A 443 24.46 -5.60 3.65
N GLU A 444 25.19 -6.68 3.42
CA GLU A 444 24.70 -8.07 3.30
C GLU A 444 23.88 -8.51 4.52
N ARG A 445 24.13 -7.90 5.68
CA ARG A 445 23.33 -8.02 6.92
C ARG A 445 21.83 -7.83 6.72
N TRP A 446 21.40 -7.07 5.70
CA TRP A 446 19.99 -6.79 5.38
C TRP A 446 19.39 -7.72 4.31
N ILE A 447 20.17 -8.66 3.80
CA ILE A 447 19.80 -9.62 2.74
C ILE A 447 19.82 -11.04 3.29
N ASP A 448 20.91 -11.42 3.96
CA ASP A 448 21.17 -12.80 4.42
C ASP A 448 20.47 -13.11 5.76
N VAL A 449 19.18 -12.77 5.88
CA VAL A 449 18.38 -12.86 7.12
C VAL A 449 16.94 -13.30 6.85
N SER A 450 16.32 -14.02 7.80
CA SER A 450 14.93 -14.48 7.68
C SER A 450 13.94 -13.30 7.63
N LYS A 451 12.76 -13.48 6.98
CA LYS A 451 11.70 -12.45 6.90
C LYS A 451 11.35 -11.87 8.29
N HIS A 452 11.31 -12.70 9.34
CA HIS A 452 11.10 -12.27 10.73
C HIS A 452 12.25 -11.39 11.26
N LYS A 453 13.51 -11.83 11.13
CA LYS A 453 14.66 -11.08 11.63
C LYS A 453 14.85 -9.76 10.89
N LEU A 454 14.57 -9.75 9.59
CA LEU A 454 14.53 -8.52 8.80
C LEU A 454 13.45 -7.56 9.32
N ALA A 455 12.23 -8.02 9.62
CA ALA A 455 11.18 -7.18 10.20
C ALA A 455 11.60 -6.57 11.55
N GLU A 456 12.18 -7.38 12.45
CA GLU A 456 12.75 -6.93 13.72
C GLU A 456 13.82 -5.83 13.53
N MET A 457 14.80 -6.05 12.66
CA MET A 457 15.84 -5.06 12.33
C MET A 457 15.29 -3.76 11.74
N ASN A 458 14.27 -3.82 10.86
CA ASN A 458 13.64 -2.62 10.31
C ASN A 458 12.83 -1.87 11.38
N ASN A 459 12.20 -2.56 12.33
CA ASN A 459 11.48 -1.95 13.46
C ASN A 459 12.43 -1.28 14.47
N CYS A 460 13.65 -1.81 14.62
CA CYS A 460 14.69 -1.22 15.46
C CYS A 460 15.57 -0.14 14.78
N LEU A 461 15.36 0.16 13.50
CA LEU A 461 16.12 1.17 12.75
C LEU A 461 15.68 2.60 13.12
N PHE A 462 16.20 3.08 14.26
CA PHE A 462 15.76 4.29 14.95
C PHE A 462 16.29 5.61 14.33
N SER A 463 16.94 5.57 13.17
CA SER A 463 17.52 6.75 12.49
C SER A 463 16.52 7.88 12.21
N PHE A 464 15.23 7.52 12.07
CA PHE A 464 14.11 8.46 11.87
C PHE A 464 13.26 8.69 13.13
N GLY A 465 13.66 8.15 14.28
CA GLY A 465 12.81 8.04 15.48
C GLY A 465 11.62 7.09 15.28
N ALA A 466 10.69 7.07 16.26
CA ALA A 466 9.54 6.16 16.25
C ALA A 466 8.22 6.80 16.71
N GLY A 467 7.13 6.03 16.52
CA GLY A 467 5.76 6.34 16.91
C GLY A 467 5.20 7.67 16.38
N ALA A 468 4.34 8.31 17.18
CA ALA A 468 3.64 9.53 16.80
C ALA A 468 4.56 10.73 16.48
N ARG A 469 5.84 10.68 16.90
CA ARG A 469 6.85 11.72 16.65
C ARG A 469 7.90 11.34 15.57
N THR A 470 7.73 10.22 14.85
CA THR A 470 8.61 9.78 13.75
C THR A 470 8.85 10.90 12.73
N CYS A 471 10.07 10.99 12.17
CA CYS A 471 10.45 11.99 11.16
C CYS A 471 9.42 12.06 10.02
N ILE A 472 8.87 13.26 9.80
CA ILE A 472 7.89 13.49 8.73
C ILE A 472 8.55 13.51 7.34
N GLY A 473 9.82 13.89 7.27
CA GLY A 473 10.62 13.92 6.04
C GLY A 473 11.29 12.59 5.65
N ARG A 474 11.05 11.48 6.37
CA ARG A 474 11.66 10.15 6.09
C ARG A 474 11.58 9.81 4.60
N ASN A 475 10.39 9.95 4.02
CA ASN A 475 10.11 9.64 2.63
C ASN A 475 10.86 10.52 1.62
N ILE A 476 11.13 11.79 1.97
CA ILE A 476 11.90 12.72 1.13
C ILE A 476 13.36 12.27 1.09
N SER A 477 13.95 12.05 2.26
CA SER A 477 15.35 11.64 2.40
C SER A 477 15.61 10.29 1.70
N MET A 478 14.66 9.36 1.76
CA MET A 478 14.73 8.10 0.98
C MET A 478 14.68 8.36 -0.54
N LEU A 479 13.77 9.21 -1.03
CA LEU A 479 13.72 9.60 -2.45
C LEU A 479 15.02 10.24 -2.93
N GLU A 480 15.60 11.15 -2.14
CA GLU A 480 16.91 11.77 -2.41
C GLU A 480 18.03 10.74 -2.50
N MET A 481 18.17 9.87 -1.48
CA MET A 481 19.27 8.90 -1.41
C MET A 481 19.21 7.86 -2.53
N TYR A 482 18.05 7.26 -2.77
CA TYR A 482 17.88 6.21 -3.78
C TYR A 482 18.03 6.75 -5.20
N LYS A 483 17.77 8.05 -5.45
CA LYS A 483 18.02 8.66 -6.77
C LYS A 483 19.44 9.15 -6.94
N LEU A 484 20.02 9.86 -5.96
CA LEU A 484 21.35 10.46 -6.12
C LEU A 484 22.46 9.40 -6.20
N VAL A 485 22.42 8.37 -5.34
CA VAL A 485 23.48 7.35 -5.26
C VAL A 485 23.73 6.68 -6.62
N PRO A 486 22.73 6.02 -7.27
CA PRO A 486 22.93 5.45 -8.59
C PRO A 486 23.18 6.50 -9.69
N ALA A 487 22.55 7.68 -9.65
CA ALA A 487 22.74 8.69 -10.69
C ALA A 487 24.16 9.27 -10.70
N VAL A 488 24.82 9.35 -9.55
CA VAL A 488 26.26 9.65 -9.44
C VAL A 488 27.10 8.48 -9.94
N LEU A 489 26.85 7.25 -9.44
CA LEU A 489 27.67 6.07 -9.76
C LEU A 489 27.58 5.61 -11.22
N LYS A 490 26.44 5.83 -11.90
CA LYS A 490 26.31 5.59 -13.35
C LYS A 490 27.10 6.60 -14.19
N LYS A 491 27.33 7.82 -13.69
CA LYS A 491 27.97 8.91 -14.44
C LYS A 491 29.46 9.08 -14.14
N PHE A 492 29.89 8.79 -12.92
CA PHE A 492 31.25 9.06 -12.46
C PHE A 492 31.89 7.84 -11.78
N GLU A 493 33.15 7.61 -12.10
CA GLU A 493 34.04 6.92 -11.17
C GLU A 493 34.56 7.95 -10.14
N LEU A 494 34.51 7.60 -8.86
CA LEU A 494 34.97 8.46 -7.76
C LEU A 494 36.08 7.74 -6.99
N GLN A 495 37.09 8.48 -6.53
CA GLN A 495 38.19 7.95 -5.73
C GLN A 495 38.52 8.93 -4.59
N LEU A 496 38.64 8.44 -3.35
CA LEU A 496 39.06 9.25 -2.20
C LEU A 496 40.53 9.68 -2.35
N ILE A 497 40.83 10.95 -2.07
CA ILE A 497 42.23 11.48 -2.14
C ILE A 497 43.13 10.79 -1.11
N ASP A 498 42.63 10.60 0.11
CA ASP A 498 43.27 9.82 1.15
C ASP A 498 42.26 8.78 1.71
N PRO A 499 42.33 7.52 1.26
CA PRO A 499 41.50 6.43 1.79
C PRO A 499 41.85 6.04 3.23
N ALA A 500 43.00 6.46 3.76
CA ALA A 500 43.47 6.15 5.10
C ALA A 500 43.09 7.23 6.14
N GLU A 501 42.97 8.52 5.76
CA GLU A 501 42.49 9.54 6.69
C GLU A 501 41.00 9.28 7.04
N PRO A 502 40.66 9.06 8.34
CA PRO A 502 39.27 8.87 8.75
C PRO A 502 38.51 10.20 8.75
N LEU A 503 37.23 10.17 8.34
CA LEU A 503 36.40 11.37 8.34
C LEU A 503 36.30 12.01 9.73
N ARG A 504 36.52 13.33 9.79
CA ARG A 504 36.51 14.09 11.04
C ARG A 504 35.06 14.33 11.47
N LEU A 505 34.66 13.77 12.61
CA LEU A 505 33.28 13.84 13.10
C LEU A 505 33.07 15.03 14.04
N HIS A 506 31.96 15.75 13.85
CA HIS A 506 31.49 16.83 14.72
C HIS A 506 30.04 16.57 15.11
N ASN A 507 29.78 16.20 16.37
CA ASN A 507 28.43 16.00 16.89
C ASN A 507 27.94 17.26 17.63
N ALA A 508 27.01 17.94 17.00
CA ALA A 508 26.25 19.06 17.54
C ALA A 508 24.76 18.79 17.25
N TRP A 509 24.15 17.90 18.05
CA TRP A 509 22.86 17.23 17.79
C TRP A 509 22.88 16.31 16.57
N PHE A 510 23.36 16.76 15.41
CA PHE A 510 23.67 15.89 14.26
C PHE A 510 25.17 15.55 14.21
N VAL A 511 25.52 14.34 13.75
CA VAL A 511 26.92 13.87 13.63
C VAL A 511 27.46 14.12 12.22
N LYS A 512 27.92 15.36 11.99
CA LYS A 512 28.44 15.78 10.68
C LYS A 512 29.86 15.26 10.45
N GLN A 513 30.09 14.69 9.27
CA GLN A 513 31.42 14.31 8.80
C GLN A 513 32.07 15.46 8.00
N ARG A 514 33.40 15.60 8.09
CA ARG A 514 34.22 16.56 7.32
C ARG A 514 35.48 15.88 6.77
N GLY A 515 36.03 16.43 5.69
CA GLY A 515 37.25 15.92 5.04
C GLY A 515 37.00 14.85 3.96
N MET A 516 35.81 14.81 3.35
CA MET A 516 35.49 13.84 2.31
C MET A 516 35.91 14.36 0.92
N ASN A 517 37.23 14.39 0.70
CA ASN A 517 37.83 14.85 -0.55
C ASN A 517 37.96 13.71 -1.57
N ILE A 518 37.56 13.95 -2.82
CA ILE A 518 37.66 12.98 -3.92
C ILE A 518 38.26 13.59 -5.18
N CYS A 519 38.83 12.74 -6.03
CA CYS A 519 38.86 12.96 -7.48
C CYS A 519 37.64 12.27 -8.13
N SER A 520 37.25 12.73 -9.31
CA SER A 520 36.21 12.11 -10.13
C SER A 520 36.58 12.06 -11.61
N TYR A 521 36.13 11.01 -12.28
CA TYR A 521 36.34 10.78 -13.71
C TYR A 521 34.99 10.51 -14.37
N GLN A 522 34.76 11.01 -15.58
CA GLN A 522 33.54 10.69 -16.32
C GLN A 522 33.59 9.23 -16.77
N ARG A 523 32.58 8.45 -16.36
CA ARG A 523 32.35 7.12 -16.89
C ARG A 523 31.91 7.28 -18.35
N LEU A 524 32.83 7.02 -19.28
CA LEU A 524 32.59 7.14 -20.71
C LEU A 524 31.38 6.28 -21.11
N LEU A 525 30.41 6.90 -21.79
CA LEU A 525 29.25 6.21 -22.35
C LEU A 525 29.63 5.50 -23.67
N MET A 526 30.52 4.53 -23.54
CA MET A 526 31.00 3.60 -24.56
C MET A 526 31.15 2.22 -23.93
N ASP A 527 30.93 1.18 -24.75
CA ASP A 527 31.07 -0.22 -24.36
C ASP A 527 32.42 -0.57 -23.68
N ILE A 528 32.40 -1.71 -22.96
CA ILE A 528 33.52 -2.65 -22.71
C ILE A 528 34.45 -2.38 -21.49
N LEU A 529 34.41 -3.36 -20.57
CA LEU A 529 35.45 -3.91 -19.69
C LEU A 529 36.30 -2.99 -18.78
N TYR A 530 36.46 -3.45 -17.54
CA TYR A 530 37.79 -3.85 -17.06
C TYR A 530 37.77 -5.31 -16.59
N PRO A 531 38.73 -6.17 -17.00
CA PRO A 531 38.89 -7.51 -16.44
C PRO A 531 39.53 -7.46 -15.05
N SER A 532 39.35 -8.50 -14.24
CA SER A 532 39.98 -8.62 -12.92
C SER A 532 41.40 -9.17 -13.01
N GLU A 533 42.40 -8.40 -12.62
CA GLU A 533 43.78 -8.89 -12.47
C GLU A 533 44.08 -9.37 -11.04
N HIS A 534 44.47 -10.65 -11.00
CA HIS A 534 45.16 -11.44 -9.97
C HIS A 534 45.49 -10.86 -8.59
N LEU A 535 44.96 -11.54 -7.56
CA LEU A 535 45.79 -11.97 -6.43
C LEU A 535 46.56 -13.25 -6.83
N THR A 536 47.74 -13.45 -6.26
CA THR A 536 48.69 -14.51 -6.66
C THR A 536 48.73 -15.68 -5.68
N SER A 537 48.51 -16.90 -6.18
CA SER A 537 49.00 -18.16 -5.57
C SER A 537 49.10 -19.23 -6.65
N THR A 538 50.25 -19.90 -6.70
CA THR A 538 50.51 -21.22 -7.29
C THR A 538 49.39 -22.23 -6.92
N GLU A 539 48.97 -23.20 -7.75
CA GLU A 539 49.76 -24.04 -8.68
C GLU A 539 48.87 -24.77 -9.75
N ALA A 540 49.52 -25.26 -10.81
CA ALA A 540 49.10 -26.22 -11.88
C ALA A 540 47.61 -26.64 -12.10
N SER A 541 47.06 -26.36 -13.29
CA SER A 541 46.68 -27.38 -14.31
C SER A 541 46.03 -26.77 -15.58
N ASP A 542 46.13 -27.45 -16.72
CA ASP A 542 45.75 -26.94 -18.05
C ASP A 542 44.27 -27.15 -18.43
N ALA A 543 43.66 -26.12 -19.06
CA ALA A 543 42.50 -26.26 -19.94
C ALA A 543 42.45 -25.14 -21.00
N HIS A 544 42.43 -25.50 -22.30
CA HIS A 544 42.38 -24.53 -23.41
C HIS A 544 40.95 -24.10 -23.79
N SER A 545 40.75 -22.82 -24.09
CA SER A 545 39.56 -22.31 -24.79
C SER A 545 39.76 -22.34 -26.32
N THR A 546 38.75 -22.81 -27.07
CA THR A 546 38.86 -22.97 -28.53
C THR A 546 38.34 -21.75 -29.31
N PRO A 547 39.08 -21.19 -30.29
CA PRO A 547 38.57 -20.12 -31.16
C PRO A 547 37.61 -20.66 -32.24
N HIS A 548 36.60 -19.86 -32.59
CA HIS A 548 35.60 -20.22 -33.62
C HIS A 548 36.24 -20.50 -34.99
N LYS A 549 35.98 -21.69 -35.52
CA LYS A 549 36.51 -22.16 -36.82
C LYS A 549 35.74 -21.53 -37.99
N ARG A 550 36.45 -20.94 -38.94
CA ARG A 550 35.93 -20.46 -40.24
C ARG A 550 36.82 -20.96 -41.38
N ALA A 551 36.23 -21.20 -42.55
CA ALA A 551 36.95 -21.60 -43.76
C ALA A 551 37.96 -20.53 -44.24
N CYS A 552 38.99 -20.97 -44.97
CA CYS A 552 39.89 -20.06 -45.67
C CYS A 552 39.21 -19.38 -46.88
N SER A 553 39.76 -18.25 -47.33
CA SER A 553 39.24 -17.44 -48.43
C SER A 553 39.06 -18.26 -49.71
N GLU A 554 40.03 -19.09 -50.08
CA GLU A 554 40.02 -19.86 -51.33
C GLU A 554 38.98 -21.00 -51.32
N CYS A 555 38.82 -21.73 -50.20
CA CYS A 555 37.75 -22.72 -50.07
C CYS A 555 36.37 -22.05 -50.04
N ALA A 556 36.22 -20.92 -49.35
CA ALA A 556 34.98 -20.15 -49.34
C ALA A 556 34.61 -19.63 -50.73
N ARG A 557 35.57 -19.06 -51.47
CA ARG A 557 35.42 -18.59 -52.85
C ARG A 557 34.99 -19.72 -53.80
N LYS A 558 35.57 -20.91 -53.65
CA LYS A 558 35.20 -22.12 -54.40
C LYS A 558 33.98 -22.85 -53.83
N LYS A 559 33.32 -22.34 -52.77
CA LYS A 559 32.21 -22.99 -52.04
C LYS A 559 32.49 -24.46 -51.65
N THR A 560 33.74 -24.81 -51.36
CA THR A 560 34.18 -26.18 -51.04
C THR A 560 34.48 -26.35 -49.55
N LYS A 561 34.32 -27.57 -49.04
CA LYS A 561 34.45 -27.87 -47.60
C LYS A 561 35.91 -27.77 -47.14
N CYS A 562 36.22 -26.71 -46.38
CA CYS A 562 37.52 -26.51 -45.75
C CYS A 562 37.63 -27.38 -44.48
N ASP A 563 38.76 -28.08 -44.29
CA ASP A 563 39.10 -28.78 -43.05
C ASP A 563 39.69 -27.84 -41.96
N MET A 564 39.90 -26.56 -42.32
CA MET A 564 40.25 -25.46 -41.41
C MET A 564 41.59 -25.63 -40.65
N ARG A 565 42.46 -26.53 -41.11
CA ARG A 565 43.85 -26.61 -40.66
C ARG A 565 44.62 -25.33 -41.02
N ARG A 566 45.52 -24.92 -40.12
CA ARG A 566 46.43 -23.78 -40.27
C ARG A 566 47.88 -24.30 -40.26
N PRO A 567 48.82 -23.65 -40.97
CA PRO A 567 48.64 -22.44 -41.79
C PRO A 567 47.84 -22.68 -43.09
N VAL A 568 47.91 -23.89 -43.66
CA VAL A 568 47.27 -24.25 -44.93
C VAL A 568 46.28 -25.40 -44.72
N CYS A 569 45.11 -25.34 -45.35
CA CYS A 569 44.10 -26.38 -45.28
C CYS A 569 44.44 -27.57 -46.23
N SER A 570 44.00 -28.78 -45.92
CA SER A 570 44.40 -29.99 -46.68
C SER A 570 43.92 -29.97 -48.13
N LEU A 571 42.77 -29.33 -48.40
CA LEU A 571 42.25 -29.17 -49.77
C LEU A 571 43.14 -28.22 -50.59
N CYS A 572 43.45 -27.04 -50.04
CA CYS A 572 44.36 -26.08 -50.68
C CYS A 572 45.76 -26.67 -50.93
N THR A 573 46.27 -27.43 -49.97
CA THR A 573 47.56 -28.16 -50.09
C THR A 573 47.54 -29.11 -51.28
N ARG A 574 46.49 -29.94 -51.41
CA ARG A 574 46.36 -30.95 -52.49
C ARG A 574 46.25 -30.34 -53.88
N ILE A 575 45.64 -29.16 -54.01
CA ILE A 575 45.43 -28.48 -55.29
C ILE A 575 46.47 -27.38 -55.59
N GLY A 576 47.53 -27.27 -54.78
CA GLY A 576 48.59 -26.27 -54.93
C GLY A 576 48.13 -24.80 -54.75
N ALA A 577 46.96 -24.56 -54.15
CA ALA A 577 46.38 -23.22 -54.05
C ALA A 577 46.77 -22.50 -52.75
N ARG A 578 47.05 -21.21 -52.86
CA ARG A 578 47.38 -20.33 -51.71
C ARG A 578 46.19 -20.27 -50.74
N CYS A 579 46.40 -20.78 -49.52
CA CYS A 579 45.40 -20.78 -48.44
C CYS A 579 45.60 -19.56 -47.55
N GLU A 580 44.57 -18.74 -47.38
CA GLU A 580 44.64 -17.52 -46.59
C GLU A 580 43.39 -17.38 -45.72
N TYR A 581 43.55 -16.96 -44.46
CA TYR A 581 42.45 -16.77 -43.53
C TYR A 581 42.27 -15.26 -43.28
N PRO A 582 41.08 -14.68 -43.55
CA PRO A 582 40.88 -13.24 -43.45
C PRO A 582 41.08 -12.74 -42.01
N GLN A 583 41.86 -11.66 -41.88
CA GLN A 583 42.13 -10.98 -40.62
C GLN A 583 41.10 -9.86 -40.36
N TYR A 584 40.86 -9.54 -39.09
CA TYR A 584 39.83 -8.59 -38.66
C TYR A 584 40.34 -7.14 -38.68
N GLN A 585 39.61 -6.23 -39.32
CA GLN A 585 39.87 -4.79 -39.30
C GLN A 585 38.60 -4.00 -38.94
N ARG A 586 38.69 -3.09 -37.97
CA ARG A 586 37.66 -2.07 -37.68
C ARG A 586 37.96 -0.79 -38.46
N ARG A 587 36.95 -0.22 -39.14
CA ARG A 587 37.04 1.16 -39.67
C ARG A 587 36.62 2.17 -38.61
N ARG A 588 37.31 3.32 -38.57
CA ARG A 588 36.90 4.55 -37.87
C ARG A 588 36.48 5.61 -38.90
N THR A 589 35.56 6.50 -38.53
CA THR A 589 35.28 7.76 -39.22
C THR A 589 35.11 8.88 -38.19
N HIS A 590 35.81 10.00 -38.38
CA HIS A 590 35.75 11.17 -37.49
C HIS A 590 34.61 12.12 -37.87
N ARG A 591 34.09 12.86 -36.88
CA ARG A 591 33.85 14.30 -37.01
C ARG A 591 34.10 15.01 -35.68
N VAL A 592 34.51 16.27 -35.73
CA VAL A 592 34.95 17.08 -34.58
C VAL A 592 34.00 18.27 -34.41
N ARG A 593 33.92 18.79 -33.17
CA ARG A 593 33.21 20.01 -32.77
C ARG A 593 33.55 21.21 -33.66
N GLN A 594 32.66 22.20 -33.73
CA GLN A 594 33.01 23.51 -33.16
C GLN A 594 31.80 24.40 -32.80
N SER A 595 32.08 25.41 -31.97
CA SER A 595 31.14 26.40 -31.45
C SER A 595 30.81 27.47 -32.48
N CYS A 596 29.62 28.06 -32.39
CA CYS A 596 29.34 29.36 -33.00
C CYS A 596 29.70 30.49 -32.03
N TYR A 597 30.09 31.65 -32.57
CA TYR A 597 29.65 32.96 -32.09
C TYR A 597 29.80 34.01 -33.22
N ASN A 598 28.95 35.03 -33.19
CA ASN A 598 28.96 36.26 -34.00
C ASN A 598 28.60 36.22 -35.51
N HIS A 599 27.37 36.69 -35.75
CA HIS A 599 26.98 37.76 -36.69
C HIS A 599 27.07 37.62 -38.23
N ALA A 600 25.86 37.58 -38.82
CA ALA A 600 25.35 38.43 -39.90
C ALA A 600 25.89 38.31 -41.34
N GLY A 601 24.96 38.29 -42.31
CA GLY A 601 25.23 38.41 -43.75
C GLY A 601 24.21 37.69 -44.64
N SER A 602 23.26 38.43 -45.22
CA SER A 602 22.41 37.99 -46.34
C SER A 602 23.05 38.39 -47.69
N ALA A 603 22.63 37.97 -48.89
CA ALA A 603 21.40 37.32 -49.36
C ALA A 603 21.63 36.61 -50.73
N ALA A 604 20.54 36.09 -51.34
CA ALA A 604 20.37 35.84 -52.80
C ALA A 604 21.14 34.66 -53.46
N SER A 605 20.70 34.05 -54.58
CA SER A 605 19.36 33.88 -55.21
C SER A 605 19.39 32.96 -56.45
N VAL A 606 18.26 32.29 -56.75
CA VAL A 606 17.68 32.06 -58.11
C VAL A 606 18.20 30.93 -59.06
N GLU A 607 17.22 30.08 -59.45
CA GLU A 607 16.98 29.35 -60.74
C GLU A 607 17.63 28.01 -61.18
N GLU A 608 16.97 27.44 -62.21
CA GLU A 608 16.91 26.06 -62.75
C GLU A 608 17.69 25.97 -64.12
N PRO A 609 17.57 25.00 -65.09
CA PRO A 609 16.47 24.03 -65.36
C PRO A 609 16.83 22.62 -65.97
N ALA A 610 15.76 21.82 -66.18
CA ALA A 610 15.45 20.97 -67.37
C ALA A 610 16.03 19.54 -67.67
N GLN A 611 15.08 18.67 -68.12
CA GLN A 611 15.14 17.49 -69.05
C GLN A 611 15.92 16.20 -68.66
N CYS A 612 15.45 14.93 -68.75
CA CYS A 612 14.23 14.20 -69.24
C CYS A 612 14.33 13.45 -70.60
N GLN A 613 14.15 12.11 -70.61
CA GLN A 613 13.45 11.30 -71.65
C GLN A 613 13.25 9.79 -71.29
N TYR A 614 12.44 9.07 -72.08
CA TYR A 614 11.90 7.69 -71.92
C TYR A 614 11.91 6.93 -73.28
N PRO A 615 11.82 5.56 -73.38
CA PRO A 615 10.50 4.92 -73.66
C PRO A 615 10.23 3.43 -73.25
N ILE A 616 9.03 3.21 -72.66
CA ILE A 616 7.95 2.21 -72.94
C ILE A 616 8.23 0.75 -73.39
N GLN A 617 7.61 -0.24 -72.68
CA GLN A 617 6.77 -1.42 -73.14
C GLN A 617 6.82 -2.63 -72.15
N ILE A 618 5.84 -3.57 -71.99
CA ILE A 618 4.36 -3.64 -72.21
C ILE A 618 3.73 -4.84 -71.41
N SER A 619 2.38 -4.95 -71.32
CA SER A 619 1.52 -6.07 -70.78
C SER A 619 1.62 -6.43 -69.26
N ALA A 620 0.56 -6.69 -68.45
CA ALA A 620 -0.82 -7.24 -68.57
C ALA A 620 -0.90 -8.79 -68.50
N GLN A 621 -1.83 -9.49 -67.81
CA GLN A 621 -3.01 -9.07 -66.99
C GLN A 621 -3.57 -10.22 -66.07
N LEU A 622 -4.18 -9.86 -64.91
CA LEU A 622 -5.38 -10.44 -64.22
C LEU A 622 -5.52 -11.89 -63.65
N GLU A 623 -6.49 -12.00 -62.70
CA GLU A 623 -7.32 -13.17 -62.27
C GLU A 623 -6.71 -14.38 -61.48
N GLN A 624 -7.46 -15.18 -60.69
CA GLN A 624 -8.57 -14.90 -59.75
C GLN A 624 -8.72 -16.03 -58.69
N SER A 625 -9.68 -15.86 -57.76
CA SER A 625 -10.19 -16.69 -56.63
C SER A 625 -10.17 -18.23 -56.67
N HIS A 626 -10.34 -18.87 -55.50
CA HIS A 626 -11.37 -19.92 -55.27
C HIS A 626 -11.64 -20.22 -53.78
N VAL A 627 -12.82 -20.79 -53.49
CA VAL A 627 -13.36 -21.20 -52.17
C VAL A 627 -13.90 -22.63 -52.29
N TYR A 628 -13.85 -23.46 -51.22
CA TYR A 628 -14.60 -24.72 -51.21
C TYR A 628 -14.98 -25.26 -49.82
N THR A 629 -16.26 -25.63 -49.68
CA THR A 629 -16.89 -26.54 -48.67
C THR A 629 -18.27 -26.96 -49.23
N PRO A 630 -18.98 -27.95 -48.67
CA PRO A 630 -18.62 -29.35 -48.41
C PRO A 630 -19.52 -30.28 -49.26
N PRO A 631 -19.68 -31.57 -48.89
CA PRO A 631 -20.99 -32.22 -49.02
C PRO A 631 -21.45 -32.93 -47.73
N SER A 632 -22.69 -33.43 -47.73
CA SER A 632 -23.44 -33.92 -46.55
C SER A 632 -23.99 -35.34 -46.70
N MET A 633 -24.28 -36.01 -45.58
CA MET A 633 -25.28 -37.10 -45.33
C MET A 633 -24.89 -37.85 -44.02
N SER A 634 -25.75 -38.56 -43.27
CA SER A 634 -27.19 -38.43 -42.93
C SER A 634 -27.59 -39.59 -41.98
N SER A 635 -28.40 -39.34 -40.94
CA SER A 635 -28.89 -40.33 -39.93
C SER A 635 -27.81 -41.04 -39.07
N GLY A 636 -28.09 -41.61 -37.90
CA GLY A 636 -29.30 -41.54 -37.06
C GLY A 636 -29.24 -42.49 -35.84
N ASP A 637 -29.89 -42.08 -34.75
CA ASP A 637 -30.61 -42.91 -33.76
C ASP A 637 -29.95 -44.08 -32.96
N TRP A 638 -29.83 -43.83 -31.65
CA TRP A 638 -30.12 -44.71 -30.48
C TRP A 638 -29.17 -45.84 -29.98
N LEU A 639 -29.02 -45.80 -28.64
CA LEU A 639 -28.90 -46.88 -27.65
C LEU A 639 -27.53 -47.46 -27.19
N ILE A 640 -27.36 -47.36 -25.87
CA ILE A 640 -26.48 -48.03 -24.89
C ILE A 640 -27.09 -49.43 -24.60
N PRO A 641 -26.34 -50.55 -24.39
CA PRO A 641 -25.77 -50.84 -23.06
C PRO A 641 -24.55 -51.79 -22.86
N SER A 642 -23.87 -51.56 -21.72
CA SER A 642 -23.19 -52.45 -20.74
C SER A 642 -22.74 -53.89 -21.04
N GLY A 643 -21.59 -54.28 -20.45
CA GLY A 643 -21.13 -55.66 -20.19
C GLY A 643 -19.63 -55.81 -20.48
N GLU A 644 -18.73 -55.79 -19.49
CA GLU A 644 -18.29 -56.91 -18.63
C GLU A 644 -17.66 -58.11 -19.35
N MET A 645 -16.41 -58.47 -19.00
CA MET A 645 -16.10 -59.81 -18.45
C MET A 645 -14.67 -59.97 -17.87
N PHE A 646 -14.60 -60.32 -16.57
CA PHE A 646 -13.75 -61.34 -15.91
C PHE A 646 -12.30 -61.67 -16.38
N LEU A 647 -11.35 -61.56 -15.44
CA LEU A 647 -10.64 -62.66 -14.70
C LEU A 647 -10.45 -64.03 -15.43
N ASN A 648 -9.36 -64.82 -15.26
CA ASN A 648 -8.51 -64.97 -14.07
C ASN A 648 -7.20 -65.84 -14.29
N VAL A 649 -6.12 -65.58 -13.52
CA VAL A 649 -4.95 -66.45 -13.11
C VAL A 649 -4.13 -67.30 -14.15
N PRO A 650 -3.01 -68.00 -13.78
CA PRO A 650 -2.04 -67.86 -12.65
C PRO A 650 -0.51 -67.95 -13.00
N SER A 651 0.36 -67.59 -12.03
CA SER A 651 1.40 -68.48 -11.38
C SER A 651 2.83 -67.91 -11.14
N CYS A 652 3.41 -68.27 -9.97
CA CYS A 652 4.84 -68.48 -9.56
C CYS A 652 6.01 -67.62 -10.14
N GLN A 653 7.12 -67.29 -9.46
CA GLN A 653 7.71 -67.47 -8.10
C GLN A 653 8.86 -66.42 -7.94
N SER A 654 9.73 -66.25 -6.91
CA SER A 654 10.23 -66.96 -5.71
C SER A 654 10.67 -65.89 -4.66
N ARG A 655 10.65 -66.09 -3.32
CA ARG A 655 11.53 -66.81 -2.35
C ARG A 655 12.81 -66.03 -1.89
N SER A 656 13.40 -66.42 -0.74
CA SER A 656 14.05 -65.51 0.24
C SER A 656 15.33 -66.09 0.93
N LEU A 657 15.81 -65.43 2.01
CA LEU A 657 16.93 -65.77 2.93
C LEU A 657 18.34 -65.38 2.40
N ASP A 658 19.39 -65.02 3.18
CA ASP A 658 19.63 -64.55 4.59
C ASP A 658 21.03 -63.84 4.56
N GLU A 659 21.69 -63.25 5.59
CA GLU A 659 21.57 -63.13 7.06
C GLU A 659 21.97 -61.65 7.47
N ALA A 660 22.58 -61.15 8.56
CA ALA A 660 23.23 -61.58 9.83
C ALA A 660 23.25 -60.42 10.88
N MET A 661 23.87 -60.60 12.06
CA MET A 661 24.18 -59.53 13.05
C MET A 661 25.61 -59.62 13.64
N PRO A 662 26.19 -58.49 14.12
CA PRO A 662 26.30 -58.18 15.57
C PRO A 662 26.26 -56.65 15.92
N ASN A 663 26.17 -56.12 17.15
CA ASN A 663 25.81 -56.62 18.51
C ASN A 663 25.47 -55.46 19.50
N LEU A 664 25.13 -55.82 20.75
CA LEU A 664 24.84 -55.03 21.98
C LEU A 664 26.12 -54.50 22.71
N PRO A 665 26.10 -53.76 23.88
CA PRO A 665 24.99 -53.52 24.83
C PRO A 665 24.79 -52.13 25.51
N GLN A 666 23.55 -51.94 26.00
CA GLN A 666 23.03 -51.36 27.27
C GLN A 666 23.85 -50.45 28.24
N ALA A 667 23.19 -49.36 28.69
CA ALA A 667 22.94 -48.91 30.09
C ALA A 667 21.78 -47.87 30.00
N SER A 668 20.70 -47.78 30.79
CA SER A 668 20.51 -47.76 32.26
C SER A 668 21.29 -46.60 32.93
N ASP A 669 20.70 -45.72 33.74
CA ASP A 669 19.94 -45.99 34.97
C ASP A 669 18.84 -44.95 35.28
N SER A 670 18.05 -45.23 36.31
CA SER A 670 17.08 -44.33 36.96
C SER A 670 17.70 -43.57 38.13
N ASP A 671 17.08 -42.46 38.58
CA ASP A 671 16.81 -42.36 40.02
C ASP A 671 15.59 -41.50 40.38
N ASN A 672 14.93 -41.86 41.48
CA ASN A 672 13.74 -41.17 42.03
C ASN A 672 14.06 -40.57 43.40
N GLY A 673 13.91 -39.25 43.54
CA GLY A 673 14.23 -38.51 44.77
C GLY A 673 13.00 -37.97 45.51
N GLN A 674 12.07 -38.83 45.96
CA GLN A 674 10.98 -38.39 46.84
C GLN A 674 11.49 -38.11 48.26
N PHE A 675 11.22 -36.92 48.79
CA PHE A 675 10.93 -36.75 50.21
C PHE A 675 9.90 -35.62 50.40
N GLY A 676 8.75 -35.97 50.95
CA GLY A 676 7.74 -35.01 51.41
C GLY A 676 7.58 -35.09 52.91
N LEU A 677 7.29 -33.96 53.54
CA LEU A 677 6.70 -33.86 54.88
C LEU A 677 5.58 -32.82 54.85
N THR A 678 4.55 -33.07 55.64
CA THR A 678 3.26 -32.37 55.58
C THR A 678 2.91 -31.74 56.94
N ASN A 679 1.74 -31.07 57.01
CA ASN A 679 1.03 -30.63 58.22
C ASN A 679 1.62 -29.39 58.96
N GLU A 680 0.83 -28.41 59.45
CA GLU A 680 -0.58 -28.07 59.16
C GLU A 680 -1.01 -26.71 59.79
N LEU A 681 -2.25 -26.29 59.48
CA LEU A 681 -3.16 -25.41 60.26
C LEU A 681 -2.92 -23.87 60.36
N ASN A 682 -3.67 -23.19 59.48
CA ASN A 682 -4.65 -22.11 59.77
C ASN A 682 -4.23 -20.71 60.26
N GLY A 683 -4.64 -19.70 59.47
CA GLY A 683 -4.82 -18.30 59.85
C GLY A 683 -5.25 -17.45 58.64
N HIS A 684 -6.51 -17.00 58.59
CA HIS A 684 -7.02 -16.12 57.51
C HIS A 684 -6.65 -14.65 57.77
N GLU A 685 -6.29 -13.90 56.71
CA GLU A 685 -7.07 -12.74 56.21
C GLU A 685 -6.47 -12.11 54.93
N ASP A 686 -7.35 -11.64 54.04
CA ASP A 686 -7.21 -10.73 52.88
C ASP A 686 -5.89 -10.61 52.08
N SER A 687 -5.85 -11.25 50.91
CA SER A 687 -4.89 -10.98 49.83
C SER A 687 -5.54 -10.33 48.60
N GLY A 688 -5.56 -8.99 48.55
CA GLY A 688 -6.09 -8.24 47.39
C GLY A 688 -5.15 -8.21 46.18
N HIS A 689 -5.30 -9.15 45.25
CA HIS A 689 -4.59 -9.12 43.95
C HIS A 689 -5.38 -8.38 42.87
N PHE A 690 -4.91 -7.19 42.48
CA PHE A 690 -5.40 -6.49 41.29
C PHE A 690 -4.80 -7.11 40.02
N ASN A 691 -5.63 -7.83 39.27
CA ASN A 691 -5.25 -8.39 37.97
C ASN A 691 -4.99 -7.30 36.92
N SER A 692 -4.13 -7.62 35.95
CA SER A 692 -3.78 -6.75 34.83
C SER A 692 -4.98 -6.45 33.93
N LEU A 693 -5.23 -5.17 33.65
CA LEU A 693 -6.22 -4.73 32.68
C LEU A 693 -5.74 -5.02 31.25
N ALA A 694 -6.17 -6.16 30.70
CA ALA A 694 -6.22 -6.34 29.25
C ALA A 694 -7.27 -5.36 28.66
N PHE A 695 -6.90 -4.64 27.60
CA PHE A 695 -7.78 -3.64 26.98
C PHE A 695 -8.74 -4.31 25.99
N ASP A 696 -9.94 -4.66 26.43
CA ASP A 696 -11.04 -5.06 25.54
C ASP A 696 -11.57 -3.86 24.73
N PRO A 697 -11.55 -3.90 23.38
CA PRO A 697 -12.13 -2.84 22.55
C PRO A 697 -13.66 -2.83 22.48
N PHE A 698 -14.37 -3.89 22.93
CA PHE A 698 -15.80 -4.10 22.63
C PHE A 698 -16.77 -3.69 23.74
N ALA A 699 -16.34 -3.57 25.00
CA ALA A 699 -17.20 -3.16 26.12
C ALA A 699 -17.96 -1.83 25.93
N THR A 700 -17.41 -0.87 25.18
CA THR A 700 -17.86 0.54 25.20
C THR A 700 -19.06 0.86 24.27
N LEU A 701 -19.68 -0.12 23.62
CA LEU A 701 -20.80 0.11 22.68
C LEU A 701 -22.18 -0.41 23.11
N ASN A 702 -22.28 -1.19 24.19
CA ASN A 702 -23.56 -1.70 24.70
C ASN A 702 -24.40 -0.68 25.50
N PHE A 703 -23.96 0.59 25.60
CA PHE A 703 -24.60 1.60 26.45
C PHE A 703 -25.38 2.69 25.70
N LEU A 704 -25.39 2.69 24.37
CA LEU A 704 -26.14 3.65 23.53
C LEU A 704 -27.00 2.93 22.49
N GLY A 705 -28.04 2.24 22.97
CA GLY A 705 -28.94 1.43 22.13
C GLY A 705 -30.30 1.11 22.75
N LYS A 706 -30.74 1.86 23.76
CA LYS A 706 -32.08 1.71 24.39
C LYS A 706 -32.95 2.94 24.13
N GLU A 707 -33.55 3.00 22.94
CA GLU A 707 -34.77 3.79 22.73
C GLU A 707 -35.88 2.92 22.15
N GLN A 708 -37.11 3.32 22.50
CA GLN A 708 -38.31 2.51 22.52
C GLN A 708 -38.81 2.07 21.14
N MET A 709 -39.25 0.81 21.03
CA MET A 709 -40.52 0.51 20.38
C MET A 709 -41.30 -0.50 21.22
N SER A 710 -42.41 -0.05 21.80
CA SER A 710 -43.23 -0.80 22.75
C SER A 710 -44.52 -1.29 22.12
N GLY A 711 -44.97 -2.49 22.52
CA GLY A 711 -46.39 -2.84 22.53
C GLY A 711 -46.93 -3.63 21.34
N VAL A 712 -46.68 -4.95 21.35
CA VAL A 712 -47.73 -5.95 21.07
C VAL A 712 -47.61 -7.01 22.17
N THR A 713 -48.75 -7.41 22.76
CA THR A 713 -48.79 -8.30 23.93
C THR A 713 -49.18 -9.73 23.56
N ASP A 714 -48.24 -10.64 23.84
CA ASP A 714 -48.46 -11.85 24.63
C ASP A 714 -49.04 -13.13 23.97
N ASN A 715 -48.67 -14.26 24.60
CA ASN A 715 -49.22 -15.62 24.50
C ASN A 715 -49.26 -16.33 23.12
N ARG A 716 -48.19 -17.09 22.86
CA ARG A 716 -48.24 -18.58 22.98
C ARG A 716 -46.84 -19.20 22.92
N ASN A 717 -46.58 -20.12 23.85
CA ASN A 717 -45.43 -21.02 23.82
C ASN A 717 -45.94 -22.44 24.14
N PRO A 718 -45.48 -23.46 23.42
CA PRO A 718 -45.06 -24.66 24.12
C PRO A 718 -43.71 -25.20 23.62
N SER A 719 -42.73 -25.18 24.52
CA SER A 719 -41.66 -26.19 24.66
C SER A 719 -41.11 -26.86 23.38
N ALA A 720 -40.02 -26.31 22.86
CA ALA A 720 -38.98 -27.08 22.18
C ALA A 720 -37.65 -26.81 22.88
N THR A 721 -36.99 -27.86 23.38
CA THR A 721 -35.69 -27.78 24.05
C THR A 721 -34.56 -27.72 23.03
N THR A 722 -33.85 -26.60 22.96
CA THR A 722 -32.57 -26.47 22.26
C THR A 722 -31.48 -26.09 23.26
N HIS A 723 -30.66 -27.07 23.64
CA HIS A 723 -29.43 -26.79 24.39
C HIS A 723 -28.42 -26.15 23.42
N PRO A 724 -27.65 -25.13 23.84
CA PRO A 724 -26.54 -24.65 23.04
C PRO A 724 -25.43 -25.72 22.98
N LEU A 725 -24.71 -25.77 21.86
CA LEU A 725 -23.53 -26.63 21.68
C LEU A 725 -22.57 -26.48 22.87
N THR A 726 -22.17 -27.62 23.45
CA THR A 726 -21.22 -27.65 24.56
C THR A 726 -19.85 -27.15 24.07
N PRO A 727 -19.20 -26.19 24.75
CA PRO A 727 -17.84 -25.77 24.38
C PRO A 727 -16.86 -26.95 24.49
N PRO A 728 -15.79 -27.00 23.66
CA PRO A 728 -14.92 -28.16 23.54
C PRO A 728 -14.29 -28.55 24.89
N ASN A 729 -14.39 -29.84 25.22
CA ASN A 729 -13.89 -30.37 26.47
C ASN A 729 -12.35 -30.46 26.41
N ARG A 730 -11.65 -29.74 27.31
CA ARG A 730 -10.21 -29.40 27.26
C ARG A 730 -9.22 -30.58 27.24
N HIS A 731 -9.70 -31.82 27.27
CA HIS A 731 -8.89 -33.05 27.25
C HIS A 731 -9.20 -34.00 26.07
N SER A 732 -10.02 -33.58 25.09
CA SER A 732 -10.40 -34.43 23.95
C SER A 732 -10.11 -33.84 22.56
N GLY A 733 -10.06 -32.51 22.40
CA GLY A 733 -9.65 -31.86 21.14
C GLY A 733 -10.62 -31.98 19.95
N LEU A 734 -11.74 -32.67 20.13
CA LEU A 734 -12.68 -33.08 19.09
C LEU A 734 -14.06 -32.43 19.31
N THR A 735 -14.81 -32.21 18.23
CA THR A 735 -16.11 -31.52 18.26
C THR A 735 -17.15 -32.20 17.36
N SER A 736 -18.39 -32.30 17.84
CA SER A 736 -19.52 -32.91 17.12
C SER A 736 -20.53 -31.85 16.67
N LEU A 737 -21.12 -32.02 15.48
CA LEU A 737 -22.21 -31.16 15.01
C LEU A 737 -23.56 -31.72 15.45
N ASP A 738 -24.36 -30.93 16.17
CA ASP A 738 -25.69 -31.31 16.69
C ASP A 738 -26.78 -31.23 15.59
N ILE A 739 -26.59 -32.03 14.52
CA ILE A 739 -27.52 -32.19 13.39
C ILE A 739 -27.46 -33.63 12.86
N SER A 740 -28.55 -34.10 12.24
CA SER A 740 -28.56 -35.42 11.59
C SER A 740 -27.68 -35.45 10.33
N ALA A 741 -27.09 -36.60 10.04
CA ALA A 741 -26.24 -36.80 8.85
C ALA A 741 -26.99 -36.54 7.52
N GLU A 742 -28.29 -36.81 7.45
CA GLU A 742 -29.12 -36.43 6.30
C GLU A 742 -29.18 -34.91 6.11
N THR A 743 -29.31 -34.16 7.21
CA THR A 743 -29.33 -32.68 7.17
C THR A 743 -27.96 -32.13 6.79
N ALA A 744 -26.88 -32.69 7.35
CA ALA A 744 -25.51 -32.29 7.06
C ALA A 744 -25.14 -32.52 5.58
N ASN A 745 -25.39 -33.73 5.05
CA ASN A 745 -25.21 -34.04 3.63
C ASN A 745 -26.05 -33.11 2.73
N HIS A 746 -27.33 -32.87 3.06
CA HIS A 746 -28.18 -31.98 2.25
C HIS A 746 -27.65 -30.52 2.23
N LEU A 747 -27.15 -30.01 3.36
CA LEU A 747 -26.54 -28.67 3.42
C LEU A 747 -25.18 -28.61 2.71
N LEU A 748 -24.43 -29.72 2.68
CA LEU A 748 -23.17 -29.88 1.94
C LEU A 748 -23.41 -29.90 0.42
N GLU A 749 -24.45 -30.59 -0.05
CA GLU A 749 -24.91 -30.57 -1.44
C GLU A 749 -25.34 -29.16 -1.86
N LEU A 750 -26.20 -28.51 -1.07
CA LEU A 750 -26.66 -27.13 -1.31
C LEU A 750 -25.50 -26.12 -1.34
N TYR A 751 -24.41 -26.37 -0.60
CA TYR A 751 -23.21 -25.54 -0.72
C TYR A 751 -22.66 -25.59 -2.14
N PHE A 752 -22.39 -26.79 -2.67
CA PHE A 752 -21.80 -26.93 -4.00
C PHE A 752 -22.75 -26.63 -5.14
N GLU A 753 -24.07 -26.78 -4.93
CA GLU A 753 -25.08 -26.47 -5.94
C GLU A 753 -25.40 -24.96 -6.00
N LYS A 754 -25.53 -24.27 -4.86
CA LYS A 754 -26.05 -22.88 -4.80
C LYS A 754 -25.06 -21.83 -4.29
N VAL A 755 -24.09 -22.20 -3.44
CA VAL A 755 -23.13 -21.24 -2.83
C VAL A 755 -21.83 -21.16 -3.62
N GLN A 756 -21.20 -22.30 -3.93
CA GLN A 756 -19.95 -22.38 -4.71
C GLN A 756 -20.00 -21.64 -6.07
N PRO A 757 -21.11 -21.64 -6.85
CA PRO A 757 -21.22 -20.85 -8.07
C PRO A 757 -21.06 -19.33 -7.88
N LEU A 758 -21.33 -18.83 -6.67
CA LEU A 758 -21.25 -17.41 -6.29
C LEU A 758 -19.93 -17.09 -5.55
N LEU A 759 -19.39 -18.08 -4.85
CA LEU A 759 -18.22 -18.00 -3.96
C LEU A 759 -17.32 -19.24 -4.17
N PRO A 760 -16.52 -19.29 -5.26
CA PRO A 760 -15.89 -20.52 -5.76
C PRO A 760 -14.60 -20.93 -4.99
N LEU A 761 -14.74 -21.13 -3.68
CA LEU A 761 -13.66 -21.20 -2.69
C LEU A 761 -13.05 -22.60 -2.48
N LEU A 762 -13.85 -23.66 -2.59
CA LEU A 762 -13.48 -25.01 -2.10
C LEU A 762 -13.32 -26.03 -3.23
N HIS A 763 -12.33 -26.91 -3.15
CA HIS A 763 -12.17 -28.02 -4.11
C HIS A 763 -13.23 -29.11 -3.87
N ARG A 764 -14.26 -29.19 -4.72
CA ARG A 764 -15.42 -30.07 -4.52
C ARG A 764 -15.05 -31.55 -4.31
N PRO A 765 -14.18 -32.18 -5.13
CA PRO A 765 -13.80 -33.58 -4.92
C PRO A 765 -13.14 -33.85 -3.56
N LYS A 766 -12.26 -32.94 -3.10
CA LYS A 766 -11.53 -33.03 -1.83
C LYS A 766 -12.48 -32.98 -0.62
N ILE A 767 -13.40 -32.00 -0.61
CA ILE A 767 -14.38 -31.83 0.47
C ILE A 767 -15.42 -32.96 0.51
N LEU A 768 -15.92 -33.42 -0.65
CA LEU A 768 -16.88 -34.54 -0.67
C LEU A 768 -16.22 -35.88 -0.32
N ALA A 769 -14.94 -36.08 -0.66
CA ALA A 769 -14.20 -37.28 -0.23
C ALA A 769 -13.90 -37.29 1.28
N GLU A 770 -13.85 -36.12 1.92
CA GLU A 770 -13.57 -35.96 3.35
C GLU A 770 -14.84 -36.04 4.22
N PHE A 771 -15.97 -35.47 3.76
CA PHE A 771 -17.17 -35.30 4.59
C PHE A 771 -18.47 -35.95 4.09
N SER A 772 -18.52 -36.54 2.89
CA SER A 772 -19.74 -37.23 2.41
C SER A 772 -19.74 -38.72 2.74
N THR A 773 -20.81 -39.19 3.39
CA THR A 773 -21.01 -40.59 3.76
C THR A 773 -21.09 -41.50 2.52
N ARG A 774 -20.15 -42.44 2.36
CA ARG A 774 -20.15 -43.39 1.24
C ARG A 774 -21.18 -44.51 1.37
N ASN A 775 -21.56 -44.89 2.60
CA ASN A 775 -22.70 -45.80 2.85
C ASN A 775 -23.76 -45.11 3.73
N PRO A 776 -25.05 -45.49 3.59
CA PRO A 776 -26.11 -45.06 4.52
C PRO A 776 -25.96 -45.58 5.97
N SER A 777 -24.98 -46.46 6.23
CA SER A 777 -24.72 -47.09 7.53
C SER A 777 -23.53 -46.48 8.30
N ASP A 778 -22.80 -45.52 7.71
CA ASP A 778 -21.64 -44.88 8.34
C ASP A 778 -22.09 -43.62 9.11
N GLU A 779 -22.63 -43.79 10.33
CA GLU A 779 -23.23 -42.71 11.15
C GLU A 779 -22.25 -41.62 11.68
N LEU A 780 -20.95 -41.71 11.33
CA LEU A 780 -19.86 -41.06 12.07
C LEU A 780 -19.16 -39.87 11.38
N CYS A 781 -19.38 -39.60 10.08
CA CYS A 781 -18.64 -38.56 9.32
C CYS A 781 -18.81 -37.09 9.79
N HIS A 782 -19.62 -36.80 10.81
CA HIS A 782 -19.81 -35.46 11.41
C HIS A 782 -19.65 -35.45 12.93
N GLN A 783 -19.19 -36.57 13.49
CA GLN A 783 -18.76 -36.72 14.88
C GLN A 783 -17.23 -36.61 14.90
N ASP A 784 -16.65 -36.24 16.03
CA ASP A 784 -15.19 -36.13 16.23
C ASP A 784 -14.44 -35.32 15.14
N LEU A 785 -14.96 -34.14 14.80
CA LEU A 785 -14.28 -33.20 13.90
C LEU A 785 -13.18 -32.43 14.62
N ASP A 786 -12.07 -32.21 13.92
CA ASP A 786 -11.08 -31.21 14.32
C ASP A 786 -11.66 -29.78 14.28
N TYR A 787 -11.05 -28.89 15.05
CA TYR A 787 -11.47 -27.49 15.21
C TYR A 787 -11.64 -26.72 13.88
N GLU A 788 -10.75 -26.92 12.90
CA GLU A 788 -10.77 -26.18 11.64
C GLU A 788 -11.83 -26.75 10.68
N SER A 789 -12.01 -28.07 10.67
CA SER A 789 -13.08 -28.74 9.94
C SER A 789 -14.47 -28.40 10.51
N ALA A 790 -14.61 -28.32 11.83
CA ALA A 790 -15.83 -27.84 12.47
C ALA A 790 -16.11 -26.36 12.16
N LEU A 791 -15.09 -25.50 12.13
CA LEU A 791 -15.22 -24.10 11.71
C LEU A 791 -15.66 -23.99 10.24
N LEU A 792 -15.05 -24.78 9.35
CA LEU A 792 -15.38 -24.81 7.93
C LEU A 792 -16.83 -25.26 7.71
N LEU A 793 -17.22 -26.42 8.23
CA LEU A 793 -18.57 -26.98 8.03
C LEU A 793 -19.68 -26.08 8.60
N ASN A 794 -19.51 -25.53 9.81
CA ASN A 794 -20.47 -24.56 10.34
C ASN A 794 -20.59 -23.32 9.44
N SER A 795 -19.48 -22.85 8.87
CA SER A 795 -19.50 -21.68 7.97
C SER A 795 -20.12 -22.00 6.60
N MET A 796 -19.95 -23.21 6.08
CA MET A 796 -20.65 -23.70 4.89
C MET A 796 -22.16 -23.82 5.15
N PHE A 797 -22.55 -24.47 6.25
CA PHE A 797 -23.96 -24.69 6.60
C PHE A 797 -24.70 -23.38 6.91
N ALA A 798 -24.03 -22.38 7.48
CA ALA A 798 -24.58 -21.03 7.65
C ALA A 798 -25.02 -20.40 6.32
N LEU A 799 -24.24 -20.59 5.25
CA LEU A 799 -24.58 -20.07 3.91
C LEU A 799 -25.65 -20.95 3.23
N SER A 800 -25.48 -22.27 3.26
CA SER A 800 -26.36 -23.23 2.57
C SER A 800 -27.77 -23.30 3.14
N ALA A 801 -27.94 -23.11 4.45
CA ALA A 801 -29.26 -23.18 5.10
C ALA A 801 -30.27 -22.16 4.56
N ARG A 802 -29.80 -21.06 3.93
CA ARG A 802 -30.65 -20.09 3.22
C ARG A 802 -31.46 -20.72 2.08
N PHE A 803 -30.87 -21.72 1.41
CA PHE A 803 -31.45 -22.43 0.27
C PHE A 803 -32.19 -23.73 0.66
N SER A 804 -32.14 -24.15 1.93
CA SER A 804 -32.88 -25.33 2.40
C SER A 804 -34.37 -25.00 2.61
N GLU A 805 -35.23 -25.86 2.07
CA GLU A 805 -36.68 -25.85 2.29
C GLU A 805 -37.17 -26.98 3.22
N ARG A 806 -36.26 -27.85 3.70
CA ARG A 806 -36.60 -28.98 4.58
C ARG A 806 -36.86 -28.52 6.03
N GLY A 807 -37.74 -29.25 6.72
CA GLY A 807 -37.91 -29.16 8.18
C GLY A 807 -38.22 -27.76 8.73
N GLN A 808 -37.69 -27.44 9.92
CA GLN A 808 -37.92 -26.18 10.62
C GLN A 808 -37.40 -24.94 9.85
N SER A 809 -36.49 -25.11 8.89
CA SER A 809 -36.00 -24.01 8.05
C SER A 809 -37.13 -23.32 7.29
N ARG A 810 -38.17 -24.05 6.89
CA ARG A 810 -39.32 -23.49 6.13
C ARG A 810 -40.15 -22.47 6.94
N SER A 811 -40.17 -22.58 8.27
CA SER A 811 -40.82 -21.61 9.17
C SER A 811 -40.00 -20.35 9.47
N CYS A 812 -38.79 -20.24 8.92
CA CYS A 812 -37.89 -19.10 9.14
C CYS A 812 -37.63 -18.34 7.82
N GLU A 813 -37.47 -17.01 7.91
CA GLU A 813 -37.01 -16.18 6.79
C GLU A 813 -35.68 -16.73 6.23
N PRO A 814 -35.51 -16.85 4.90
CA PRO A 814 -34.29 -17.41 4.30
C PRO A 814 -33.00 -16.81 4.87
N LEU A 815 -33.01 -15.50 5.10
CA LEU A 815 -31.91 -14.70 5.64
C LEU A 815 -31.38 -15.20 7.01
N LEU A 816 -32.24 -15.81 7.83
CA LEU A 816 -31.94 -16.18 9.22
C LEU A 816 -31.73 -17.68 9.44
N ARG A 817 -32.05 -18.53 8.44
CA ARG A 817 -31.93 -20.01 8.52
C ARG A 817 -30.54 -20.51 8.94
N GLY A 818 -29.49 -19.74 8.62
CA GLY A 818 -28.10 -20.06 8.96
C GLY A 818 -27.60 -19.55 10.32
N GLU A 819 -28.40 -18.81 11.10
CA GLU A 819 -27.88 -18.02 12.24
C GLU A 819 -27.27 -18.91 13.34
N GLN A 820 -27.78 -20.13 13.54
CA GLN A 820 -27.24 -21.08 14.51
C GLN A 820 -25.81 -21.54 14.15
N PHE A 821 -25.58 -21.91 12.88
CA PHE A 821 -24.27 -22.36 12.40
C PHE A 821 -23.28 -21.19 12.34
N ALA A 822 -23.74 -19.99 11.99
CA ALA A 822 -22.91 -18.78 12.02
C ALA A 822 -22.44 -18.41 13.44
N LYS A 823 -23.29 -18.64 14.47
CA LYS A 823 -22.91 -18.48 15.88
C LYS A 823 -21.90 -19.54 16.32
N ALA A 824 -22.07 -20.79 15.90
CA ALA A 824 -21.13 -21.87 16.19
C ALA A 824 -19.75 -21.61 15.56
N ALA A 825 -19.71 -21.27 14.26
CA ALA A 825 -18.49 -20.86 13.56
C ALA A 825 -17.80 -19.66 14.25
N GLN A 826 -18.57 -18.67 14.70
CA GLN A 826 -18.00 -17.53 15.41
C GLN A 826 -17.44 -17.90 16.79
N ALA A 827 -18.15 -18.73 17.56
CA ALA A 827 -17.67 -19.19 18.87
C ALA A 827 -16.37 -20.01 18.76
N LEU A 828 -16.25 -20.83 17.69
CA LEU A 828 -14.99 -21.47 17.34
C LEU A 828 -13.92 -20.41 17.06
N TYR A 829 -14.12 -19.51 16.10
CA TYR A 829 -13.17 -18.43 15.78
C TYR A 829 -12.68 -17.67 17.03
N ASP A 830 -13.60 -17.24 17.89
CA ASP A 830 -13.29 -16.46 19.10
C ASP A 830 -12.53 -17.29 20.16
N SER A 831 -12.68 -18.62 20.17
CA SER A 831 -11.95 -19.50 21.09
C SER A 831 -10.48 -19.67 20.70
N ARG A 832 -10.14 -19.75 19.42
CA ARG A 832 -8.73 -19.80 18.96
C ARG A 832 -7.98 -18.48 19.18
N GLN A 833 -8.68 -17.36 19.28
CA GLN A 833 -8.08 -16.08 19.70
C GLN A 833 -7.74 -16.04 21.21
N GLN A 834 -8.10 -17.08 21.98
CA GLN A 834 -7.84 -17.23 23.41
C GLN A 834 -6.93 -18.45 23.72
N ASP A 835 -6.42 -19.11 22.68
CA ASP A 835 -5.54 -20.27 22.76
C ASP A 835 -4.09 -19.80 23.03
N PRO A 836 -3.46 -20.16 24.16
CA PRO A 836 -2.11 -19.72 24.50
C PRO A 836 -1.00 -20.35 23.64
N ASP A 837 -1.27 -21.48 22.97
CA ASP A 837 -0.25 -22.23 22.22
C ASP A 837 -0.23 -21.87 20.71
N GLU A 838 -1.07 -20.91 20.29
CA GLU A 838 -1.23 -20.36 18.93
C GLU A 838 -0.99 -21.38 17.78
N PRO A 839 -1.91 -22.33 17.54
CA PRO A 839 -1.73 -23.36 16.51
C PRO A 839 -1.49 -22.75 15.12
N PRO A 840 -0.65 -23.39 14.27
CA PRO A 840 -0.17 -22.82 13.01
C PRO A 840 -1.31 -22.48 12.04
N LEU A 841 -1.15 -21.37 11.32
CA LEU A 841 -2.15 -20.93 10.34
C LEU A 841 -2.26 -21.94 9.18
N SER A 842 -3.49 -22.35 8.87
CA SER A 842 -3.80 -23.27 7.79
C SER A 842 -4.67 -22.63 6.71
N MET A 843 -4.72 -23.27 5.54
CA MET A 843 -5.66 -22.92 4.48
C MET A 843 -7.13 -23.14 4.89
N ARG A 844 -7.42 -24.22 5.62
CA ARG A 844 -8.77 -24.58 6.09
C ARG A 844 -9.32 -23.56 7.08
N TYR A 845 -8.49 -23.07 8.00
CA TYR A 845 -8.83 -21.98 8.91
C TYR A 845 -9.15 -20.68 8.15
N LEU A 846 -8.35 -20.32 7.14
CA LEU A 846 -8.64 -19.16 6.29
C LEU A 846 -9.96 -19.34 5.51
N GLN A 847 -10.21 -20.51 4.94
CA GLN A 847 -11.46 -20.81 4.23
C GLN A 847 -12.69 -20.63 5.15
N GLY A 848 -12.65 -21.17 6.37
CA GLY A 848 -13.69 -20.93 7.38
C GLY A 848 -13.89 -19.45 7.71
N CYS A 849 -12.80 -18.70 7.95
CA CYS A 849 -12.82 -17.25 8.19
C CYS A 849 -13.45 -16.46 7.03
N ILE A 850 -13.18 -16.83 5.77
CA ILE A 850 -13.78 -16.23 4.57
C ILE A 850 -15.30 -16.46 4.57
N LEU A 851 -15.74 -17.72 4.75
CA LEU A 851 -17.15 -18.10 4.70
C LEU A 851 -17.99 -17.39 5.79
N VAL A 852 -17.54 -17.38 7.05
CA VAL A 852 -18.27 -16.70 8.14
C VAL A 852 -18.28 -15.18 7.97
N THR A 853 -17.23 -14.59 7.38
CA THR A 853 -17.19 -13.17 7.03
C THR A 853 -18.18 -12.85 5.89
N PHE A 854 -18.24 -13.69 4.85
CA PHE A 854 -19.19 -13.54 3.75
C PHE A 854 -20.64 -13.72 4.20
N TYR A 855 -20.93 -14.64 5.13
CA TYR A 855 -22.23 -14.74 5.80
C TYR A 855 -22.59 -13.43 6.52
N ARG A 856 -21.66 -12.85 7.30
CA ARG A 856 -21.87 -11.56 7.97
C ARG A 856 -22.14 -10.42 6.98
N MET A 857 -21.50 -10.41 5.81
CA MET A 857 -21.76 -9.43 4.75
C MET A 857 -23.15 -9.56 4.10
N THR A 858 -23.76 -10.75 4.16
CA THR A 858 -24.99 -11.13 3.43
C THR A 858 -26.19 -11.41 4.34
N VAL A 859 -26.14 -11.00 5.60
CA VAL A 859 -27.24 -11.15 6.58
C VAL A 859 -27.52 -9.84 7.32
N ARG A 860 -26.51 -9.32 8.02
CA ARG A 860 -26.53 -7.99 8.65
C ARG A 860 -25.14 -7.37 8.50
N PRO A 861 -24.78 -6.89 7.29
CA PRO A 861 -23.49 -6.26 7.06
C PRO A 861 -23.27 -5.15 8.08
N SER A 862 -22.11 -5.17 8.72
CA SER A 862 -21.78 -4.33 9.88
C SER A 862 -20.31 -3.94 9.84
N TYR A 863 -19.86 -3.10 10.77
CA TYR A 863 -18.44 -2.78 10.89
C TYR A 863 -17.59 -4.03 11.22
N GLN A 864 -18.16 -5.05 11.88
CA GLN A 864 -17.49 -6.32 12.15
C GLN A 864 -17.24 -7.13 10.88
N ALA A 865 -18.14 -7.07 9.88
CA ALA A 865 -17.91 -7.69 8.58
C ALA A 865 -16.70 -7.07 7.86
N TRP A 866 -16.57 -5.74 7.89
CA TRP A 866 -15.41 -5.05 7.33
C TRP A 866 -14.09 -5.35 8.10
N ILE A 867 -14.16 -5.49 9.43
CA ILE A 867 -13.02 -5.98 10.23
C ILE A 867 -12.66 -7.43 9.82
N GLY A 868 -13.65 -8.28 9.58
CA GLY A 868 -13.48 -9.66 9.08
C GLY A 868 -12.73 -9.72 7.74
N ILE A 869 -13.08 -8.87 6.78
CA ILE A 869 -12.34 -8.77 5.50
C ILE A 869 -10.86 -8.43 5.76
N GLY A 870 -10.61 -7.45 6.65
CA GLY A 870 -9.25 -7.10 7.07
C GLY A 870 -8.50 -8.22 7.79
N ILE A 871 -9.20 -9.09 8.53
CA ILE A 871 -8.63 -10.30 9.13
C ILE A 871 -8.26 -11.30 8.04
N CYS A 872 -9.18 -11.65 7.15
CA CYS A 872 -8.94 -12.58 6.03
C CYS A 872 -7.77 -12.12 5.14
N SER A 873 -7.69 -10.82 4.81
CA SER A 873 -6.55 -10.23 4.10
C SER A 873 -5.22 -10.45 4.85
N ARG A 874 -5.15 -10.14 6.16
CA ARG A 874 -3.93 -10.36 6.95
C ARG A 874 -3.54 -11.84 7.05
N LEU A 875 -4.51 -12.74 7.19
CA LEU A 875 -4.28 -14.19 7.18
C LEU A 875 -3.75 -14.67 5.82
N ALA A 876 -4.29 -14.19 4.70
CA ALA A 876 -3.78 -14.50 3.36
C ALA A 876 -2.37 -13.92 3.11
N HIS A 877 -2.04 -12.76 3.69
CA HIS A 877 -0.66 -12.25 3.68
C HIS A 877 0.28 -13.11 4.53
N ALA A 878 -0.14 -13.56 5.72
CA ALA A 878 0.66 -14.44 6.59
C ALA A 878 0.93 -15.81 5.93
N LEU A 879 -0.08 -16.38 5.27
CA LEU A 879 0.05 -17.60 4.45
C LEU A 879 0.77 -17.37 3.10
N SER A 880 1.29 -16.16 2.83
CA SER A 880 1.97 -15.77 1.59
C SER A 880 1.16 -16.00 0.30
N ILE A 881 -0.17 -16.12 0.40
CA ILE A 881 -1.07 -16.43 -0.73
C ILE A 881 -1.03 -15.35 -1.83
N HIS A 882 -0.86 -14.09 -1.44
CA HIS A 882 -0.63 -12.96 -2.35
C HIS A 882 0.67 -13.04 -3.20
N GLU A 883 1.57 -13.98 -2.91
CA GLU A 883 2.83 -14.20 -3.63
C GLU A 883 2.85 -15.58 -4.34
N VAL A 884 1.72 -16.30 -4.39
CA VAL A 884 1.66 -17.75 -4.71
C VAL A 884 2.21 -18.14 -6.09
N ASP A 885 2.13 -17.25 -7.09
CA ASP A 885 2.61 -17.52 -8.45
C ASP A 885 3.92 -16.79 -8.80
N ARG A 886 4.57 -16.10 -7.84
CA ARG A 886 5.77 -15.27 -8.08
C ARG A 886 6.95 -16.05 -8.67
N ASP A 887 7.26 -17.21 -8.10
CA ASP A 887 8.50 -17.95 -8.37
C ASP A 887 8.33 -19.07 -9.42
N THR A 888 7.22 -19.04 -10.19
CA THR A 888 6.82 -20.04 -11.20
C THR A 888 7.79 -20.23 -12.37
N GLY A 889 8.87 -19.45 -12.44
CA GLY A 889 9.98 -19.63 -13.38
C GLY A 889 11.11 -20.55 -12.90
N THR A 890 11.05 -21.10 -11.69
CA THR A 890 12.12 -21.92 -11.10
C THR A 890 11.62 -23.19 -10.43
N HIS A 891 12.43 -24.26 -10.53
CA HIS A 891 12.18 -25.63 -10.05
C HIS A 891 11.21 -26.48 -10.90
N GLN A 892 11.10 -27.75 -10.52
CA GLN A 892 10.41 -28.79 -11.30
C GLN A 892 8.91 -28.49 -11.40
N GLY A 893 8.30 -28.84 -12.55
CA GLY A 893 6.88 -28.57 -12.78
C GLY A 893 6.00 -29.18 -11.68
N PRO A 894 5.00 -28.45 -11.16
CA PRO A 894 4.18 -28.91 -10.04
C PRO A 894 3.48 -30.21 -10.38
N THR A 895 3.28 -31.07 -9.38
CA THR A 895 2.37 -32.21 -9.56
C THR A 895 0.94 -31.70 -9.78
N ALA A 896 0.07 -32.55 -10.33
CA ALA A 896 -1.33 -32.19 -10.52
C ALA A 896 -2.03 -31.80 -9.19
N GLN A 897 -1.57 -32.36 -8.06
CA GLN A 897 -2.04 -32.02 -6.73
C GLN A 897 -1.51 -30.65 -6.25
N ASP A 898 -0.20 -30.39 -6.40
CA ASP A 898 0.39 -29.08 -6.06
C ASP A 898 -0.29 -27.94 -6.85
N TRP A 899 -0.65 -28.21 -8.11
CA TRP A 899 -1.39 -27.27 -8.94
C TRP A 899 -2.83 -27.03 -8.42
N VAL A 900 -3.55 -28.08 -8.00
CA VAL A 900 -4.88 -27.96 -7.37
C VAL A 900 -4.84 -27.15 -6.07
N ASP A 901 -3.86 -27.41 -5.20
CA ASP A 901 -3.68 -26.68 -3.94
C ASP A 901 -3.15 -25.25 -4.15
N SER A 902 -2.54 -24.95 -5.30
CA SER A 902 -2.17 -23.58 -5.70
C SER A 902 -3.38 -22.83 -6.27
N GLU A 903 -4.21 -23.48 -7.07
CA GLU A 903 -5.48 -22.92 -7.56
C GLU A 903 -6.47 -22.64 -6.41
N GLU A 904 -6.49 -23.50 -5.38
CA GLU A 904 -7.26 -23.26 -4.14
C GLU A 904 -6.81 -21.97 -3.42
N LYS A 905 -5.49 -21.72 -3.36
CA LYS A 905 -4.91 -20.47 -2.81
C LYS A 905 -5.27 -19.25 -3.66
N ARG A 906 -5.13 -19.32 -5.00
CA ARG A 906 -5.53 -18.23 -5.92
C ARG A 906 -7.00 -17.84 -5.71
N ARG A 907 -7.88 -18.82 -5.62
CA ARG A 907 -9.33 -18.61 -5.43
C ARG A 907 -9.66 -17.94 -4.10
N ALA A 908 -8.99 -18.33 -3.01
CA ALA A 908 -9.13 -17.62 -1.73
C ALA A 908 -8.65 -16.16 -1.81
N TRP A 909 -7.55 -15.86 -2.51
CA TRP A 909 -7.10 -14.48 -2.73
C TRP A 909 -8.14 -13.64 -3.45
N TRP A 910 -8.62 -14.11 -4.60
CA TRP A 910 -9.56 -13.37 -5.43
C TRP A 910 -10.93 -13.18 -4.75
N ILE A 911 -11.35 -14.11 -3.91
CA ILE A 911 -12.55 -13.96 -3.07
C ILE A 911 -12.37 -12.86 -2.01
N ILE A 912 -11.22 -12.82 -1.31
CA ILE A 912 -10.93 -11.75 -0.34
C ILE A 912 -10.84 -10.38 -1.03
N TYR A 913 -10.25 -10.33 -2.22
CA TYR A 913 -10.18 -9.14 -3.08
C TYR A 913 -11.58 -8.63 -3.47
N GLU A 914 -12.48 -9.51 -3.92
CA GLU A 914 -13.87 -9.14 -4.24
C GLU A 914 -14.66 -8.71 -3.01
N MET A 915 -14.43 -9.30 -1.84
CA MET A 915 -15.08 -8.88 -0.60
C MET A 915 -14.67 -7.44 -0.19
N ASP A 916 -13.38 -7.09 -0.31
CA ASP A 916 -12.89 -5.72 -0.06
C ASP A 916 -13.41 -4.73 -1.09
N ASN A 917 -13.39 -5.08 -2.38
CA ASN A 917 -13.94 -4.26 -3.45
C ASN A 917 -15.44 -3.99 -3.21
N PHE A 918 -16.24 -5.04 -2.97
CA PHE A 918 -17.68 -4.94 -2.67
C PHE A 918 -17.98 -4.02 -1.48
N ALA A 919 -17.32 -4.25 -0.35
CA ALA A 919 -17.50 -3.44 0.85
C ALA A 919 -17.16 -1.96 0.58
N SER A 920 -16.10 -1.71 -0.18
CA SER A 920 -15.63 -0.38 -0.56
C SER A 920 -16.61 0.34 -1.50
N TYR A 921 -17.09 -0.31 -2.56
CA TYR A 921 -18.03 0.27 -3.53
C TYR A 921 -19.35 0.73 -2.88
N ILE A 922 -19.99 -0.13 -2.08
CA ILE A 922 -21.28 0.22 -1.46
C ILE A 922 -21.08 1.28 -0.38
N SER A 923 -20.09 1.11 0.50
CA SER A 923 -19.84 2.04 1.59
C SER A 923 -19.24 3.37 1.13
N GLY A 924 -18.59 3.44 -0.04
CA GLY A 924 -17.82 4.59 -0.48
C GLY A 924 -16.58 4.83 0.39
N ARG A 925 -15.93 3.74 0.81
CA ARG A 925 -14.69 3.76 1.61
C ARG A 925 -13.49 3.45 0.71
N PRO A 926 -12.27 3.85 1.10
CA PRO A 926 -11.05 3.34 0.46
C PRO A 926 -10.96 1.81 0.59
N PHE A 927 -10.51 1.18 -0.48
CA PHE A 927 -10.12 -0.23 -0.52
C PHE A 927 -9.01 -0.53 0.51
N SER A 928 -9.04 -1.71 1.11
CA SER A 928 -8.09 -2.17 2.12
C SER A 928 -6.88 -2.87 1.50
N ILE A 929 -7.05 -3.50 0.33
CA ILE A 929 -6.02 -4.27 -0.38
C ILE A 929 -5.36 -3.39 -1.45
N ASP A 930 -4.02 -3.41 -1.52
CA ASP A 930 -3.24 -2.78 -2.59
C ASP A 930 -3.10 -3.76 -3.77
N SER A 931 -3.71 -3.42 -4.91
CA SER A 931 -3.69 -4.25 -6.12
C SER A 931 -2.36 -4.20 -6.88
N SER A 932 -1.40 -3.37 -6.47
CA SER A 932 -0.06 -3.31 -7.09
C SER A 932 0.96 -4.31 -6.52
N HIS A 933 0.57 -5.08 -5.49
CA HIS A 933 1.44 -5.99 -4.74
C HIS A 933 0.84 -7.42 -4.64
N ALA A 934 0.29 -7.94 -5.74
CA ALA A 934 -0.30 -9.28 -5.81
C ALA A 934 0.23 -10.08 -7.02
N ASP A 935 1.06 -11.08 -6.74
CA ASP A 935 1.62 -12.01 -7.74
C ASP A 935 0.79 -13.30 -7.76
N VAL A 936 -0.46 -13.16 -8.22
CA VAL A 936 -1.48 -14.23 -8.24
C VAL A 936 -2.11 -14.31 -9.63
N LEU A 937 -2.11 -15.50 -10.23
CA LEU A 937 -2.81 -15.74 -11.50
C LEU A 937 -4.32 -15.66 -11.31
N LEU A 938 -5.04 -15.20 -12.34
CA LEU A 938 -6.50 -15.29 -12.39
C LEU A 938 -6.94 -16.77 -12.42
N PRO A 939 -8.07 -17.12 -11.79
CA PRO A 939 -8.50 -18.51 -11.65
C PRO A 939 -8.85 -19.15 -13.00
N VAL A 940 -8.80 -20.48 -13.05
CA VAL A 940 -9.25 -21.27 -14.22
C VAL A 940 -10.65 -21.84 -13.99
N SER A 941 -11.22 -22.54 -14.96
CA SER A 941 -12.56 -23.13 -14.81
C SER A 941 -12.61 -24.23 -13.75
N ASP A 942 -13.77 -24.38 -13.09
CA ASP A 942 -13.99 -25.44 -12.09
C ASP A 942 -13.81 -26.85 -12.69
N ALA A 943 -14.12 -27.04 -13.99
CA ALA A 943 -13.86 -28.31 -14.67
C ALA A 943 -12.37 -28.66 -14.66
N ALA A 944 -11.51 -27.73 -15.13
CA ALA A 944 -10.05 -27.93 -15.11
C ALA A 944 -9.51 -28.14 -13.69
N TRP A 945 -10.03 -27.40 -12.70
CA TRP A 945 -9.62 -27.54 -11.30
C TRP A 945 -10.04 -28.87 -10.66
N PHE A 946 -11.29 -29.33 -10.90
CA PHE A 946 -11.82 -30.58 -10.33
C PHE A 946 -11.31 -31.83 -11.06
N GLU A 947 -10.96 -31.72 -12.34
CA GLU A 947 -10.38 -32.82 -13.16
C GLU A 947 -8.85 -32.93 -13.02
N LEU A 948 -8.21 -32.15 -12.14
CA LEU A 948 -6.75 -32.10 -11.93
C LEU A 948 -5.99 -31.78 -13.23
N HIS A 949 -6.55 -30.91 -14.08
CA HIS A 949 -6.03 -30.58 -15.40
C HIS A 949 -5.41 -29.17 -15.44
N PRO A 950 -4.06 -29.02 -15.46
CA PRO A 950 -3.41 -27.72 -15.41
C PRO A 950 -3.68 -26.85 -16.64
N ALA A 951 -4.58 -25.87 -16.49
CA ALA A 951 -4.90 -24.89 -17.51
C ALA A 951 -4.04 -23.61 -17.40
N PRO A 952 -3.65 -22.98 -18.53
CA PRO A 952 -2.97 -21.70 -18.53
C PRO A 952 -3.89 -20.56 -18.08
N SER A 953 -3.30 -19.52 -17.49
CA SER A 953 -4.01 -18.29 -17.10
C SER A 953 -3.04 -17.09 -17.11
N GLY A 954 -3.54 -15.90 -16.77
CA GLY A 954 -2.76 -14.66 -16.74
C GLY A 954 -2.95 -13.85 -15.45
N PHE A 955 -1.97 -13.01 -15.15
CA PHE A 955 -2.04 -11.99 -14.10
C PHE A 955 -2.87 -10.77 -14.57
N ILE A 956 -3.34 -9.93 -13.64
CA ILE A 956 -3.75 -8.55 -13.98
C ILE A 956 -2.47 -7.72 -14.19
N SER A 957 -2.28 -7.16 -15.40
CA SER A 957 -1.01 -6.51 -15.75
C SER A 957 -0.75 -5.20 -14.99
N THR A 958 0.29 -5.22 -14.13
CA THR A 958 0.82 -4.05 -13.40
C THR A 958 1.52 -3.02 -14.31
N LYS A 959 1.77 -3.34 -15.59
CA LYS A 959 2.44 -2.45 -16.56
C LYS A 959 1.58 -1.27 -17.04
N GLY A 960 0.37 -1.11 -16.49
CA GLY A 960 -0.54 0.01 -16.71
C GLY A 960 -1.92 -0.44 -17.18
N VAL A 961 -2.96 0.32 -16.81
CA VAL A 961 -4.39 -0.08 -16.94
C VAL A 961 -4.77 -0.52 -18.36
N ALA A 962 -4.21 0.11 -19.40
CA ALA A 962 -4.42 -0.24 -20.81
C ALA A 962 -3.84 -1.61 -21.24
N THR A 963 -3.19 -2.34 -20.32
CA THR A 963 -2.68 -3.69 -20.51
C THR A 963 -3.32 -4.73 -19.60
N ALA A 964 -4.22 -4.33 -18.69
CA ALA A 964 -4.63 -5.12 -17.52
C ALA A 964 -5.13 -6.55 -17.84
N TRP A 965 -5.79 -6.75 -18.98
CA TRP A 965 -6.36 -8.03 -19.42
C TRP A 965 -5.57 -8.78 -20.49
N ARG A 966 -4.50 -8.17 -21.05
CA ARG A 966 -3.80 -8.74 -22.21
C ARG A 966 -3.20 -10.10 -21.88
N SER A 967 -2.57 -10.21 -20.71
CA SER A 967 -2.08 -11.47 -20.13
C SER A 967 -3.16 -12.56 -20.03
N LEU A 968 -4.43 -12.24 -19.79
CA LEU A 968 -5.51 -13.24 -19.80
C LEU A 968 -5.87 -13.64 -21.24
N VAL A 969 -5.96 -12.68 -22.17
CA VAL A 969 -6.18 -12.94 -23.61
C VAL A 969 -5.07 -13.84 -24.18
N ASP A 970 -3.81 -13.48 -23.91
CA ASP A 970 -2.62 -14.20 -24.38
C ASP A 970 -2.52 -15.62 -23.79
N SER A 971 -3.03 -15.83 -22.57
CA SER A 971 -3.12 -17.17 -21.94
C SER A 971 -4.20 -18.08 -22.54
N GLY A 972 -5.14 -17.51 -23.30
CA GLY A 972 -6.31 -18.22 -23.81
C GLY A 972 -7.42 -18.49 -22.78
N ASN A 973 -7.24 -18.22 -21.48
CA ASN A 973 -8.27 -18.46 -20.46
C ASN A 973 -9.57 -17.68 -20.75
N GLN A 974 -10.69 -18.41 -20.87
CA GLN A 974 -12.01 -17.89 -21.22
C GLN A 974 -12.99 -17.84 -20.04
N ASP A 975 -12.57 -18.17 -18.82
CA ASP A 975 -13.48 -18.41 -17.69
C ASP A 975 -14.28 -17.15 -17.28
N PRO A 976 -15.61 -17.23 -17.09
CA PRO A 976 -16.43 -16.06 -16.74
C PRO A 976 -15.98 -15.36 -15.45
N TYR A 977 -15.47 -16.09 -14.44
CA TYR A 977 -15.02 -15.50 -13.17
C TYR A 977 -13.68 -14.78 -13.34
N ALA A 978 -12.74 -15.35 -14.12
CA ALA A 978 -11.47 -14.68 -14.47
C ALA A 978 -11.69 -13.34 -15.19
N TRP A 979 -12.63 -13.30 -16.15
CA TRP A 979 -12.99 -12.07 -16.86
C TRP A 979 -13.80 -11.09 -16.00
N PHE A 980 -14.61 -11.58 -15.07
CA PHE A 980 -15.29 -10.75 -14.07
C PHE A 980 -14.33 -10.01 -13.14
N LEU A 981 -13.28 -10.67 -12.64
CA LEU A 981 -12.26 -10.06 -11.76
C LEU A 981 -11.54 -8.87 -12.44
N ILE A 982 -11.42 -8.92 -13.78
CA ILE A 982 -10.91 -7.80 -14.58
C ILE A 982 -11.95 -6.66 -14.66
N SER A 983 -13.23 -6.95 -14.86
CA SER A 983 -14.30 -5.93 -14.78
C SER A 983 -14.32 -5.25 -13.41
N SER A 984 -14.14 -6.02 -12.33
CA SER A 984 -14.00 -5.51 -10.96
C SER A 984 -12.78 -4.59 -10.83
N TYR A 985 -11.59 -5.02 -11.27
CA TYR A 985 -10.40 -4.16 -11.31
C TYR A 985 -10.61 -2.86 -12.10
N LEU A 986 -11.24 -2.91 -13.28
CA LEU A 986 -11.54 -1.69 -14.07
C LEU A 986 -12.57 -0.78 -13.37
N CYS A 987 -13.59 -1.35 -12.71
CA CYS A 987 -14.54 -0.58 -11.90
C CYS A 987 -13.90 0.03 -10.66
N ARG A 988 -12.90 -0.65 -10.06
CA ARG A 988 -12.08 -0.12 -8.98
C ARG A 988 -11.24 1.07 -9.45
N ILE A 989 -10.51 0.94 -10.55
CA ILE A 989 -9.71 2.06 -11.11
C ILE A 989 -10.61 3.24 -11.47
N ALA A 990 -11.80 3.01 -12.04
CA ALA A 990 -12.78 4.07 -12.30
C ALA A 990 -13.23 4.80 -11.03
N GLN A 991 -13.46 4.08 -9.93
CA GLN A 991 -13.78 4.67 -8.62
C GLN A 991 -12.59 5.43 -8.01
N GLU A 992 -11.38 4.86 -8.06
CA GLU A 992 -10.16 5.51 -7.55
C GLU A 992 -9.83 6.81 -8.32
N GLU A 993 -10.03 6.86 -9.64
CA GLU A 993 -9.92 8.11 -10.42
C GLU A 993 -11.03 9.12 -10.07
N ALA A 994 -12.26 8.65 -9.87
CA ALA A 994 -13.40 9.53 -9.53
C ALA A 994 -13.23 10.21 -8.15
N ASP A 995 -12.72 9.48 -7.16
CA ASP A 995 -12.53 9.96 -5.78
C ASP A 995 -11.27 10.84 -5.60
N LYS A 996 -10.42 10.98 -6.63
CA LYS A 996 -9.30 11.94 -6.59
C LYS A 996 -9.83 13.37 -6.43
N ARG A 997 -9.36 14.06 -5.38
CA ARG A 997 -9.70 15.46 -5.07
C ARG A 997 -9.26 16.47 -6.13
N HIS A 998 -8.31 16.09 -6.99
CA HIS A 998 -7.89 16.84 -8.16
C HIS A 998 -7.83 15.86 -9.34
N ARG A 999 -8.83 15.91 -10.22
CA ARG A 999 -8.91 15.06 -11.41
C ARG A 999 -8.31 15.81 -12.60
N ALA A 1000 -7.42 15.16 -13.34
CA ALA A 1000 -7.02 15.63 -14.66
C ALA A 1000 -8.01 15.03 -15.69
N PRO A 1001 -8.60 15.81 -16.62
CA PRO A 1001 -9.53 15.29 -17.62
C PRO A 1001 -8.96 14.12 -18.44
N ALA A 1002 -7.65 14.18 -18.74
CA ALA A 1002 -6.92 13.12 -19.43
C ALA A 1002 -6.90 11.77 -18.68
N GLY A 1003 -7.00 11.75 -17.34
CA GLY A 1003 -7.07 10.51 -16.56
C GLY A 1003 -8.39 9.77 -16.78
N LEU A 1004 -9.50 10.52 -16.75
CA LEU A 1004 -10.84 9.97 -16.99
C LEU A 1004 -11.00 9.44 -18.42
N SER A 1005 -10.52 10.17 -19.43
CA SER A 1005 -10.59 9.72 -20.84
C SER A 1005 -9.70 8.51 -21.13
N ILE A 1006 -8.54 8.37 -20.47
CA ILE A 1006 -7.72 7.15 -20.53
C ILE A 1006 -8.52 5.96 -20.01
N VAL A 1007 -9.09 6.01 -18.80
CA VAL A 1007 -9.85 4.87 -18.25
C VAL A 1007 -11.09 4.57 -19.09
N GLN A 1008 -11.78 5.57 -19.62
CA GLN A 1008 -12.91 5.38 -20.54
C GLN A 1008 -12.49 4.65 -21.82
N SER A 1009 -11.39 5.05 -22.46
CA SER A 1009 -10.85 4.39 -23.65
C SER A 1009 -10.44 2.95 -23.36
N VAL A 1010 -9.81 2.73 -22.20
CA VAL A 1010 -9.39 1.40 -21.73
C VAL A 1010 -10.59 0.47 -21.54
N ILE A 1011 -11.69 0.94 -20.94
CA ILE A 1011 -12.93 0.17 -20.80
C ILE A 1011 -13.54 -0.20 -22.16
N GLN A 1012 -13.51 0.71 -23.14
CA GLN A 1012 -14.00 0.41 -24.49
C GLN A 1012 -13.12 -0.64 -25.20
N CYS A 1013 -11.79 -0.55 -25.07
CA CYS A 1013 -10.89 -1.58 -25.57
C CYS A 1013 -11.11 -2.94 -24.90
N PHE A 1014 -11.44 -2.98 -23.60
CA PHE A 1014 -11.78 -4.21 -22.89
C PHE A 1014 -13.09 -4.82 -23.41
N LEU A 1015 -14.16 -4.03 -23.56
CA LEU A 1015 -15.43 -4.47 -24.16
C LEU A 1015 -15.25 -5.08 -25.56
N LEU A 1016 -14.42 -4.44 -26.40
CA LEU A 1016 -14.12 -4.95 -27.74
C LEU A 1016 -13.36 -6.29 -27.71
N SER A 1017 -12.51 -6.49 -26.69
CA SER A 1017 -11.78 -7.75 -26.49
C SER A 1017 -12.60 -8.89 -25.86
N LEU A 1018 -13.84 -8.63 -25.40
CA LEU A 1018 -14.66 -9.66 -24.77
C LEU A 1018 -14.96 -10.81 -25.74
N PRO A 1019 -14.61 -12.07 -25.37
CA PRO A 1019 -14.92 -13.27 -26.14
C PRO A 1019 -16.39 -13.36 -26.55
N PRO A 1020 -16.73 -13.92 -27.72
CA PRO A 1020 -18.12 -14.00 -28.19
C PRO A 1020 -19.09 -14.71 -27.23
N ARG A 1021 -18.60 -15.58 -26.34
CA ARG A 1021 -19.41 -16.26 -25.31
C ARG A 1021 -19.75 -15.38 -24.10
N LEU A 1022 -18.91 -14.38 -23.80
CA LEU A 1022 -19.08 -13.47 -22.65
C LEU A 1022 -19.87 -12.20 -23.04
N ARG A 1023 -20.71 -12.26 -24.09
CA ARG A 1023 -21.54 -11.14 -24.57
C ARG A 1023 -22.99 -11.38 -24.16
N LEU A 1024 -23.57 -10.40 -23.46
CA LEU A 1024 -24.90 -10.49 -22.83
C LEU A 1024 -26.01 -10.97 -23.77
N LEU A 1025 -26.02 -10.49 -25.02
CA LEU A 1025 -26.96 -10.85 -26.10
C LEU A 1025 -26.95 -12.33 -26.54
N ARG A 1026 -26.15 -13.19 -25.89
CA ARG A 1026 -26.03 -14.64 -26.20
C ARG A 1026 -26.15 -15.53 -24.97
N GLN A 1027 -26.67 -15.01 -23.85
CA GLN A 1027 -26.86 -15.75 -22.61
C GLN A 1027 -28.34 -16.08 -22.39
N GLU A 1028 -28.61 -17.36 -22.15
CA GLU A 1028 -29.92 -17.86 -21.70
C GLU A 1028 -29.80 -18.18 -20.21
N PHE A 1029 -30.64 -17.56 -19.37
CA PHE A 1029 -30.69 -17.85 -17.93
C PHE A 1029 -31.73 -18.93 -17.64
N GLY A 1030 -31.33 -19.88 -16.79
CA GLY A 1030 -32.20 -20.89 -16.20
C GLY A 1030 -31.44 -21.74 -15.17
N PRO A 1031 -32.10 -22.73 -14.55
CA PRO A 1031 -31.57 -23.47 -13.38
C PRO A 1031 -30.22 -24.18 -13.58
N HIS A 1032 -29.79 -24.40 -14.84
CA HIS A 1032 -28.51 -25.05 -15.16
C HIS A 1032 -27.45 -24.10 -15.77
N SER A 1033 -27.83 -22.89 -16.18
CA SER A 1033 -26.92 -21.89 -16.77
C SER A 1033 -26.65 -20.69 -15.86
N PHE A 1034 -27.43 -20.50 -14.77
CA PHE A 1034 -27.36 -19.34 -13.89
C PHE A 1034 -25.95 -18.99 -13.40
N ARG A 1035 -25.07 -19.99 -13.19
CA ARG A 1035 -23.66 -19.82 -12.81
C ARG A 1035 -22.93 -18.88 -13.78
N ASP A 1036 -22.80 -19.30 -15.04
CA ASP A 1036 -22.00 -18.58 -16.03
C ASP A 1036 -22.74 -17.33 -16.51
N ALA A 1037 -24.07 -17.41 -16.61
CA ALA A 1037 -24.93 -16.29 -16.97
C ALA A 1037 -24.83 -15.16 -15.93
N ASN A 1038 -24.79 -15.46 -14.63
CA ASN A 1038 -24.53 -14.47 -13.57
C ASN A 1038 -23.19 -13.77 -13.77
N TRP A 1039 -22.09 -14.49 -13.98
CA TRP A 1039 -20.77 -13.88 -14.16
C TRP A 1039 -20.69 -13.04 -15.44
N VAL A 1040 -21.33 -13.46 -16.53
CA VAL A 1040 -21.44 -12.64 -17.76
C VAL A 1040 -22.28 -11.39 -17.51
N GLY A 1041 -23.43 -11.49 -16.86
CA GLY A 1041 -24.20 -10.32 -16.42
C GLY A 1041 -23.37 -9.37 -15.55
N SER A 1042 -22.50 -9.94 -14.71
CA SER A 1042 -21.60 -9.20 -13.82
C SER A 1042 -20.50 -8.43 -14.54
N ILE A 1043 -19.93 -9.03 -15.59
CA ILE A 1043 -18.97 -8.36 -16.47
C ILE A 1043 -19.58 -7.07 -17.03
N HIS A 1044 -20.78 -7.14 -17.62
CA HIS A 1044 -21.42 -5.98 -18.26
C HIS A 1044 -21.93 -4.95 -17.26
N LEU A 1045 -22.58 -5.37 -16.17
CA LEU A 1045 -23.13 -4.43 -15.18
C LEU A 1045 -22.03 -3.69 -14.40
N LEU A 1046 -20.88 -4.31 -14.09
CA LEU A 1046 -19.73 -3.60 -13.52
C LEU A 1046 -19.10 -2.61 -14.51
N ILE A 1047 -19.04 -2.95 -15.80
CA ILE A 1047 -18.55 -2.04 -16.85
C ILE A 1047 -19.47 -0.82 -17.00
N ASP A 1048 -20.79 -1.02 -17.08
CA ASP A 1048 -21.79 0.06 -17.10
C ASP A 1048 -21.71 0.94 -15.84
N SER A 1049 -21.36 0.36 -14.69
CA SER A 1049 -21.09 1.10 -13.45
C SER A 1049 -19.80 1.94 -13.54
N ALA A 1050 -18.71 1.35 -14.04
CA ALA A 1050 -17.44 2.03 -14.22
C ALA A 1050 -17.53 3.24 -15.19
N GLN A 1051 -18.21 3.05 -16.33
CA GLN A 1051 -18.46 4.12 -17.31
C GLN A 1051 -19.28 5.26 -16.70
N LEU A 1052 -20.36 4.93 -15.97
CA LEU A 1052 -21.21 5.92 -15.31
C LEU A 1052 -20.46 6.68 -14.20
N THR A 1053 -19.61 6.00 -13.42
CA THR A 1053 -18.73 6.62 -12.42
C THR A 1053 -17.78 7.65 -13.07
N ILE A 1054 -17.15 7.31 -14.19
CA ILE A 1054 -16.28 8.22 -14.95
C ILE A 1054 -17.07 9.43 -15.47
N ALA A 1055 -18.24 9.20 -16.06
CA ALA A 1055 -19.10 10.26 -16.57
C ALA A 1055 -19.53 11.24 -15.45
N LEU A 1056 -20.00 10.71 -14.31
CA LEU A 1056 -20.37 11.54 -13.15
C LEU A 1056 -19.17 12.28 -12.54
N ALA A 1057 -17.96 11.72 -12.62
CA ALA A 1057 -16.73 12.38 -12.20
C ALA A 1057 -16.31 13.54 -13.14
N ALA A 1058 -16.59 13.42 -14.44
CA ALA A 1058 -16.43 14.50 -15.41
C ALA A 1058 -17.41 15.65 -15.14
N ARG A 1059 -18.72 15.35 -15.01
CA ARG A 1059 -19.76 16.37 -14.70
C ARG A 1059 -19.50 17.13 -13.38
N LYS A 1060 -18.85 16.49 -12.40
CA LYS A 1060 -18.41 17.14 -11.15
C LYS A 1060 -17.16 18.04 -11.32
N GLY A 1061 -16.55 18.10 -12.50
CA GLY A 1061 -15.49 19.03 -12.86
C GLY A 1061 -16.01 20.34 -13.47
N ASP A 1062 -17.08 20.25 -14.26
CA ASP A 1062 -17.65 21.40 -15.01
C ASP A 1062 -18.56 22.32 -14.16
N LEU A 1063 -18.90 21.90 -12.94
CA LEU A 1063 -19.68 22.71 -12.00
C LEU A 1063 -18.78 23.73 -11.28
N PRO A 1064 -19.02 25.05 -11.44
CA PRO A 1064 -18.27 26.06 -10.68
C PRO A 1064 -18.55 25.91 -9.17
N PRO A 1065 -17.57 26.20 -8.29
CA PRO A 1065 -17.68 25.93 -6.86
C PRO A 1065 -18.66 26.89 -6.16
N GLN A 1066 -19.93 26.48 -6.06
CA GLN A 1066 -20.95 27.21 -5.29
C GLN A 1066 -21.38 26.43 -4.04
N TYR A 1067 -21.09 27.05 -2.89
CA TYR A 1067 -21.74 26.97 -1.57
C TYR A 1067 -22.49 25.69 -1.16
N GLY A 1068 -21.91 25.02 -0.16
CA GLY A 1068 -22.50 23.88 0.57
C GLY A 1068 -22.92 24.20 2.00
N GLU A 1069 -23.30 25.45 2.32
CA GLU A 1069 -24.02 25.78 3.55
C GLU A 1069 -25.40 26.39 3.21
N SER A 1070 -26.41 25.87 3.91
CA SER A 1070 -27.72 26.47 4.22
C SER A 1070 -28.25 27.62 3.35
N TYR A 1071 -29.20 27.31 2.45
CA TYR A 1071 -30.13 28.31 1.91
C TYR A 1071 -31.60 27.96 2.21
N PRO A 1072 -32.40 28.91 2.75
CA PRO A 1072 -33.81 28.72 3.00
C PRO A 1072 -34.67 28.86 1.72
N ARG A 1073 -35.92 28.41 1.80
CA ARG A 1073 -36.91 28.56 0.72
C ARG A 1073 -37.23 30.03 0.40
N ASN A 1074 -37.63 30.24 -0.86
CA ASN A 1074 -38.26 31.43 -1.48
C ASN A 1074 -37.32 32.52 -2.02
N GLN A 1075 -37.23 32.59 -3.35
CA GLN A 1075 -37.65 33.78 -4.12
C GLN A 1075 -37.90 33.42 -5.61
N ARG A 1076 -38.45 34.36 -6.39
CA ARG A 1076 -39.07 34.11 -7.72
C ARG A 1076 -38.11 34.35 -8.90
N ARG A 1077 -38.33 33.65 -10.02
CA ARG A 1077 -37.78 33.99 -11.34
C ARG A 1077 -38.32 35.34 -11.84
N PRO A 1078 -37.50 36.12 -12.57
CA PRO A 1078 -37.92 36.92 -13.73
C PRO A 1078 -37.43 36.28 -15.06
N SER A 1079 -37.78 36.88 -16.19
CA SER A 1079 -37.75 36.26 -17.53
C SER A 1079 -37.20 37.17 -18.63
N ASN A 1080 -36.73 36.56 -19.73
CA ASN A 1080 -36.27 37.17 -21.00
C ASN A 1080 -34.93 37.93 -20.89
N GLY A 1081 -34.02 37.91 -21.87
CA GLY A 1081 -33.97 37.17 -23.15
C GLY A 1081 -33.50 38.05 -24.31
N PHE A 1082 -32.61 37.56 -25.19
CA PHE A 1082 -32.45 38.01 -26.59
C PHE A 1082 -31.54 37.04 -27.38
N THR A 1083 -31.64 37.07 -28.71
CA THR A 1083 -30.94 36.17 -29.65
C THR A 1083 -29.97 36.91 -30.58
N THR A 1084 -28.80 36.32 -30.85
CA THR A 1084 -27.98 36.59 -32.05
C THR A 1084 -27.36 35.28 -32.55
N THR A 1085 -27.17 35.17 -33.88
CA THR A 1085 -26.82 33.93 -34.57
C THR A 1085 -25.42 33.99 -35.20
N GLY A 1086 -24.67 32.89 -35.10
CA GLY A 1086 -23.38 32.67 -35.77
C GLY A 1086 -23.10 31.16 -35.90
N PRO A 1087 -22.46 30.69 -36.98
CA PRO A 1087 -22.35 29.26 -37.27
C PRO A 1087 -21.32 28.52 -36.40
N ARG A 1088 -21.60 27.24 -36.13
CA ARG A 1088 -20.72 26.33 -35.37
C ARG A 1088 -19.41 26.04 -36.12
N ALA A 1089 -18.31 26.02 -35.38
CA ALA A 1089 -17.26 25.01 -35.51
C ALA A 1089 -17.27 24.17 -34.20
N SER A 1090 -17.16 22.85 -34.30
CA SER A 1090 -17.40 21.93 -33.19
C SER A 1090 -16.14 21.56 -32.41
N ASN A 1091 -16.20 21.67 -31.08
CA ASN A 1091 -15.62 20.71 -30.12
C ASN A 1091 -16.02 21.07 -28.67
N SER A 1092 -17.33 21.03 -28.39
CA SER A 1092 -17.85 20.93 -27.03
C SER A 1092 -18.63 19.62 -26.92
N THR A 1093 -18.22 18.73 -26.02
CA THR A 1093 -19.07 17.62 -25.55
C THR A 1093 -20.26 18.24 -24.83
N THR A 1094 -21.43 18.18 -25.45
CA THR A 1094 -22.64 18.82 -24.93
C THR A 1094 -23.44 17.87 -24.04
N LEU A 1095 -24.32 18.42 -23.18
CA LEU A 1095 -25.18 17.64 -22.28
C LEU A 1095 -25.94 16.50 -22.98
N THR A 1096 -26.29 16.69 -24.25
CA THR A 1096 -26.88 15.70 -25.15
C THR A 1096 -26.11 14.37 -25.23
N ASP A 1097 -24.77 14.40 -25.22
CA ASP A 1097 -23.95 13.18 -25.27
C ASP A 1097 -24.09 12.38 -23.97
N PHE A 1098 -24.26 13.10 -22.85
CA PHE A 1098 -24.43 12.53 -21.51
C PHE A 1098 -25.83 11.96 -21.30
N GLU A 1099 -26.86 12.64 -21.80
CA GLU A 1099 -28.24 12.17 -21.82
C GLU A 1099 -28.36 10.90 -22.68
N CYS A 1100 -27.74 10.90 -23.87
CA CYS A 1100 -27.62 9.72 -24.72
C CYS A 1100 -26.90 8.55 -24.01
N TYR A 1101 -25.78 8.80 -23.33
CA TYR A 1101 -25.06 7.77 -22.56
C TYR A 1101 -25.88 7.24 -21.38
N GLY A 1102 -26.64 8.10 -20.70
CA GLY A 1102 -27.57 7.73 -19.64
C GLY A 1102 -28.71 6.83 -20.15
N GLN A 1103 -29.30 7.18 -21.31
CA GLN A 1103 -30.30 6.35 -21.98
C GLN A 1103 -29.72 5.00 -22.46
N LEU A 1104 -28.50 4.96 -22.98
CA LEU A 1104 -27.84 3.71 -23.36
C LEU A 1104 -27.54 2.83 -22.15
N SER A 1105 -26.94 3.38 -21.07
CA SER A 1105 -26.65 2.58 -19.87
C SER A 1105 -27.94 2.12 -19.18
N GLY A 1106 -29.00 2.94 -19.17
CA GLY A 1106 -30.33 2.51 -18.76
C GLY A 1106 -30.83 1.30 -19.55
N LYS A 1107 -30.77 1.37 -20.89
CA LYS A 1107 -31.19 0.27 -21.78
C LYS A 1107 -30.32 -0.99 -21.64
N ASN A 1108 -29.01 -0.87 -21.47
CA ASN A 1108 -28.11 -2.01 -21.19
C ASN A 1108 -28.43 -2.67 -19.85
N ARG A 1109 -28.58 -1.88 -18.77
CA ARG A 1109 -28.94 -2.38 -17.43
C ARG A 1109 -30.30 -3.07 -17.45
N LEU A 1110 -31.30 -2.46 -18.09
CA LEU A 1110 -32.62 -3.05 -18.30
C LEU A 1110 -32.55 -4.34 -19.11
N HIS A 1111 -31.71 -4.41 -20.15
CA HIS A 1111 -31.52 -5.64 -20.91
C HIS A 1111 -30.88 -6.74 -20.05
N GLY A 1112 -29.87 -6.42 -19.25
CA GLY A 1112 -29.24 -7.36 -18.30
C GLY A 1112 -30.19 -7.85 -17.19
N MET A 1113 -31.03 -6.97 -16.66
CA MET A 1113 -32.04 -7.33 -15.66
C MET A 1113 -33.23 -8.08 -16.27
N ARG A 1114 -33.55 -7.87 -17.56
CA ARG A 1114 -34.59 -8.60 -18.30
C ARG A 1114 -34.21 -10.06 -18.62
N VAL A 1115 -32.94 -10.44 -18.49
CA VAL A 1115 -32.55 -11.85 -18.63
C VAL A 1115 -32.74 -12.65 -17.34
N TRP A 1116 -32.95 -12.00 -16.19
CA TRP A 1116 -33.38 -12.70 -14.96
C TRP A 1116 -34.88 -12.96 -14.98
N SER A 1117 -35.29 -14.20 -14.70
CA SER A 1117 -36.69 -14.48 -14.37
C SER A 1117 -37.04 -13.87 -13.01
N ALA A 1118 -38.34 -13.68 -12.75
CA ALA A 1118 -38.79 -13.23 -11.44
C ALA A 1118 -38.42 -14.20 -10.31
N ASP A 1119 -38.21 -15.48 -10.63
CA ASP A 1119 -38.09 -16.56 -9.65
C ASP A 1119 -36.64 -17.03 -9.47
N ASP A 1120 -35.75 -16.79 -10.44
CA ASP A 1120 -34.29 -17.02 -10.31
C ASP A 1120 -33.55 -15.87 -9.60
N VAL A 1121 -34.23 -14.75 -9.32
CA VAL A 1121 -33.64 -13.52 -8.77
C VAL A 1121 -32.87 -13.70 -7.44
N HIS A 1122 -33.17 -14.76 -6.69
CA HIS A 1122 -32.48 -15.09 -5.44
C HIS A 1122 -31.14 -15.83 -5.65
N TYR A 1123 -30.87 -16.34 -6.86
CA TYR A 1123 -29.57 -16.87 -7.26
C TYR A 1123 -28.62 -15.80 -7.80
N VAL A 1124 -29.05 -14.53 -7.90
CA VAL A 1124 -28.16 -13.42 -8.28
C VAL A 1124 -27.09 -13.23 -7.22
N ASN A 1125 -25.82 -13.23 -7.63
CA ASN A 1125 -24.65 -13.10 -6.75
C ASN A 1125 -24.78 -11.83 -5.86
N PRO A 1126 -24.61 -11.88 -4.52
CA PRO A 1126 -24.69 -10.68 -3.69
C PRO A 1126 -23.70 -9.60 -4.13
N PHE A 1127 -22.52 -9.95 -4.67
CA PHE A 1127 -21.57 -8.99 -5.21
C PHE A 1127 -22.17 -8.11 -6.33
N MET A 1128 -23.15 -8.62 -7.08
CA MET A 1128 -23.84 -7.88 -8.15
C MET A 1128 -24.68 -6.71 -7.67
N SER A 1129 -25.06 -6.68 -6.39
CA SER A 1129 -25.81 -5.53 -5.88
C SER A 1129 -25.02 -4.24 -6.06
N VAL A 1130 -23.67 -4.28 -6.03
CA VAL A 1130 -22.80 -3.13 -6.34
C VAL A 1130 -23.19 -2.44 -7.64
N ALA A 1131 -23.28 -3.16 -8.75
CA ALA A 1131 -23.50 -2.51 -10.05
C ALA A 1131 -24.87 -1.81 -10.15
N LEU A 1132 -25.83 -2.25 -9.34
CA LEU A 1132 -27.20 -1.75 -9.28
C LEU A 1132 -27.42 -0.70 -8.16
N VAL A 1133 -26.69 -0.77 -7.04
CA VAL A 1133 -26.84 0.12 -5.86
C VAL A 1133 -25.62 1.00 -5.58
N ALA A 1134 -24.58 0.97 -6.41
CA ALA A 1134 -23.41 1.83 -6.27
C ALA A 1134 -23.81 3.32 -6.26
N PRO A 1135 -23.00 4.20 -5.62
CA PRO A 1135 -23.26 5.64 -5.61
C PRO A 1135 -23.51 6.26 -6.99
N ALA A 1136 -22.87 5.73 -8.04
CA ALA A 1136 -23.10 6.15 -9.42
C ALA A 1136 -24.51 5.80 -9.94
N ALA A 1137 -24.97 4.56 -9.72
CA ALA A 1137 -26.29 4.11 -10.12
C ALA A 1137 -27.40 4.89 -9.38
N MET A 1138 -27.25 5.08 -8.06
CA MET A 1138 -28.18 5.87 -7.26
C MET A 1138 -28.21 7.35 -7.68
N HIS A 1139 -27.06 7.95 -7.99
CA HIS A 1139 -27.00 9.31 -8.53
C HIS A 1139 -27.70 9.44 -9.88
N PHE A 1140 -27.56 8.45 -10.77
CA PHE A 1140 -28.27 8.46 -12.05
C PHE A 1140 -29.79 8.35 -11.86
N ALA A 1141 -30.27 7.38 -11.07
CA ALA A 1141 -31.70 7.20 -10.80
C ALA A 1141 -32.35 8.49 -10.25
N ALA A 1142 -31.71 9.13 -9.26
CA ALA A 1142 -32.18 10.39 -8.68
C ALA A 1142 -32.15 11.56 -9.69
N SER A 1143 -31.22 11.56 -10.64
CA SER A 1143 -31.16 12.57 -11.70
C SER A 1143 -32.17 12.33 -12.83
N ALA A 1144 -32.48 11.07 -13.14
CA ALA A 1144 -33.53 10.70 -14.08
C ALA A 1144 -34.90 11.11 -13.54
N SER A 1145 -35.22 10.78 -12.27
CA SER A 1145 -36.47 11.21 -11.63
C SER A 1145 -36.63 12.72 -11.54
N ALA A 1146 -35.54 13.50 -11.57
CA ALA A 1146 -35.59 14.97 -11.61
C ALA A 1146 -35.77 15.54 -13.03
N ALA A 1147 -35.46 14.76 -14.07
CA ALA A 1147 -35.77 15.09 -15.47
C ALA A 1147 -37.20 14.66 -15.86
N TRP A 1148 -37.72 13.60 -15.23
CA TRP A 1148 -39.10 13.12 -15.42
C TRP A 1148 -40.19 14.15 -15.09
N GLU A 1149 -39.88 15.21 -14.34
CA GLU A 1149 -40.81 16.31 -14.06
C GLU A 1149 -40.94 17.36 -15.20
N GLN A 1150 -40.28 17.21 -16.36
CA GLN A 1150 -40.18 18.30 -17.35
C GLN A 1150 -40.69 18.04 -18.79
N ASP A 1151 -40.78 16.80 -19.30
CA ASP A 1151 -41.22 16.53 -20.70
C ASP A 1151 -42.28 15.40 -20.80
N GLY A 1152 -43.56 15.80 -20.83
CA GLY A 1152 -44.71 14.88 -20.76
C GLY A 1152 -45.16 14.28 -22.10
N THR A 1153 -44.31 13.48 -22.77
CA THR A 1153 -44.73 12.70 -23.96
C THR A 1153 -44.18 11.26 -24.12
N GLU A 1154 -43.09 10.86 -23.44
CA GLU A 1154 -42.59 9.46 -23.43
C GLU A 1154 -42.91 8.68 -22.14
N GLU A 1155 -43.70 9.27 -21.24
CA GLU A 1155 -43.89 8.87 -19.83
C GLU A 1155 -44.19 7.37 -19.60
N ALA A 1156 -45.11 6.81 -20.41
CA ALA A 1156 -45.78 5.54 -20.14
C ALA A 1156 -44.91 4.25 -20.22
N LEU A 1157 -43.70 4.31 -20.76
CA LEU A 1157 -42.75 3.19 -20.80
C LEU A 1157 -41.61 3.35 -19.78
N SER A 1158 -41.13 4.58 -19.59
CA SER A 1158 -40.04 4.90 -18.66
C SER A 1158 -40.43 4.62 -17.20
N GLU A 1159 -41.66 4.94 -16.79
CA GLU A 1159 -42.16 4.63 -15.43
C GLU A 1159 -42.18 3.12 -15.15
N LEU A 1160 -42.63 2.32 -16.12
CA LEU A 1160 -42.72 0.87 -15.99
C LEU A 1160 -41.33 0.23 -15.86
N GLU A 1161 -40.38 0.69 -16.68
CA GLU A 1161 -38.98 0.22 -16.63
C GLU A 1161 -38.30 0.60 -15.30
N GLY A 1162 -38.55 1.80 -14.78
CA GLY A 1162 -38.08 2.21 -13.45
C GLY A 1162 -38.64 1.35 -12.31
N ALA A 1163 -39.96 1.10 -12.33
CA ALA A 1163 -40.62 0.27 -11.32
C ALA A 1163 -40.14 -1.19 -11.35
N MET A 1164 -39.84 -1.74 -12.52
CA MET A 1164 -39.24 -3.09 -12.66
C MET A 1164 -37.84 -3.16 -12.02
N ILE A 1165 -36.99 -2.14 -12.24
CA ILE A 1165 -35.66 -2.06 -11.61
C ILE A 1165 -35.80 -2.03 -10.09
N GLU A 1166 -36.70 -1.21 -9.55
CA GLU A 1166 -36.93 -1.09 -8.11
C GLU A 1166 -37.43 -2.41 -7.48
N MET A 1167 -38.38 -3.09 -8.14
CA MET A 1167 -38.93 -4.37 -7.66
C MET A 1167 -37.84 -5.45 -7.57
N VAL A 1168 -37.00 -5.58 -8.61
CA VAL A 1168 -35.88 -6.53 -8.62
C VAL A 1168 -34.84 -6.17 -7.54
N LEU A 1169 -34.49 -4.87 -7.43
CA LEU A 1169 -33.57 -4.39 -6.40
C LEU A 1169 -34.06 -4.68 -4.97
N ASN A 1170 -35.35 -4.45 -4.68
CA ASN A 1170 -35.94 -4.73 -3.39
C ASN A 1170 -35.88 -6.24 -3.07
N ARG A 1171 -36.26 -7.12 -4.02
CA ARG A 1171 -36.26 -8.59 -3.82
C ARG A 1171 -34.83 -9.14 -3.63
N ILE A 1172 -33.82 -8.61 -4.34
CA ILE A 1172 -32.39 -8.92 -4.10
C ILE A 1172 -31.96 -8.41 -2.71
N ALA A 1173 -32.29 -7.16 -2.35
CA ALA A 1173 -31.83 -6.53 -1.12
C ALA A 1173 -32.46 -7.10 0.16
N GLU A 1174 -33.68 -7.64 0.04
CA GLU A 1174 -34.38 -8.41 1.07
C GLU A 1174 -33.74 -9.80 1.24
N TYR A 1175 -33.62 -10.58 0.15
CA TYR A 1175 -33.05 -11.94 0.20
C TYR A 1175 -31.59 -11.99 0.69
N TRP A 1176 -30.79 -10.96 0.36
CA TRP A 1176 -29.37 -10.86 0.75
C TRP A 1176 -29.08 -9.93 1.94
N GLY A 1177 -30.09 -9.36 2.61
CA GLY A 1177 -29.93 -8.53 3.83
C GLY A 1177 -29.17 -7.20 3.67
N ILE A 1178 -28.65 -6.92 2.48
CA ILE A 1178 -27.83 -5.74 2.15
C ILE A 1178 -28.60 -4.40 2.24
N GLY A 1179 -29.93 -4.42 2.32
CA GLY A 1179 -30.78 -3.23 2.30
C GLY A 1179 -30.48 -2.18 3.39
N ILE A 1180 -29.78 -2.55 4.48
CA ILE A 1180 -29.31 -1.59 5.50
C ILE A 1180 -28.30 -0.60 4.91
N PHE A 1181 -27.44 -1.01 3.98
CA PHE A 1181 -26.47 -0.10 3.36
C PHE A 1181 -27.15 0.84 2.36
N CYS A 1182 -28.15 0.36 1.62
CA CYS A 1182 -29.00 1.20 0.76
C CYS A 1182 -29.77 2.26 1.57
N ARG A 1183 -30.12 1.96 2.83
CA ARG A 1183 -30.76 2.90 3.78
C ARG A 1183 -29.77 3.81 4.52
N GLY A 1184 -28.47 3.59 4.40
CA GLY A 1184 -27.44 4.16 5.29
C GLY A 1184 -26.82 5.50 4.87
N LYS A 1185 -27.09 6.00 3.65
CA LYS A 1185 -26.61 7.31 3.17
C LYS A 1185 -27.77 8.29 3.05
N VAL A 1186 -27.64 9.43 3.73
CA VAL A 1186 -28.73 10.36 4.09
C VAL A 1186 -29.60 10.79 2.90
N TRP A 1187 -30.81 10.24 2.82
CA TRP A 1187 -32.02 10.89 2.29
C TRP A 1187 -33.22 10.48 3.15
N PRO A 1188 -34.15 11.40 3.47
CA PRO A 1188 -35.28 11.12 4.35
C PRO A 1188 -36.39 10.32 3.64
N PHE A 1189 -36.36 9.00 3.79
CA PHE A 1189 -37.41 8.06 3.33
C PHE A 1189 -38.83 8.35 3.89
N SER A 1190 -38.99 9.32 4.80
CA SER A 1190 -40.27 9.78 5.35
C SER A 1190 -41.20 10.48 4.34
N TRP A 1191 -40.66 10.93 3.20
CA TRP A 1191 -41.48 11.41 2.07
C TRP A 1191 -41.93 10.23 1.20
N TRP A 1192 -40.98 9.38 0.82
CA TRP A 1192 -41.19 8.24 -0.09
C TRP A 1192 -42.14 7.17 0.48
N SER A 1193 -41.97 6.83 1.76
CA SER A 1193 -42.79 5.84 2.47
C SER A 1193 -44.27 6.19 2.63
N ARG A 1194 -44.68 7.44 2.33
CA ARG A 1194 -46.09 7.87 2.34
C ARG A 1194 -46.80 7.59 1.01
N LEU A 1195 -46.09 7.61 -0.12
CA LEU A 1195 -46.65 7.30 -1.44
C LEU A 1195 -46.70 5.78 -1.65
N THR A 1196 -45.58 5.08 -1.37
CA THR A 1196 -45.47 3.64 -1.63
C THR A 1196 -46.38 2.79 -0.74
N ARG A 1197 -46.60 3.14 0.53
CA ARG A 1197 -47.49 2.37 1.43
C ARG A 1197 -48.98 2.39 1.04
N GLY A 1198 -49.42 3.38 0.24
CA GLY A 1198 -50.74 3.35 -0.40
C GLY A 1198 -50.69 2.44 -1.63
N TYR A 1199 -49.97 2.89 -2.66
CA TYR A 1199 -49.89 2.22 -3.96
C TYR A 1199 -49.52 0.73 -3.89
N TYR A 1200 -48.54 0.34 -3.07
CA TYR A 1200 -48.13 -1.06 -2.94
C TYR A 1200 -49.23 -1.95 -2.35
N LYS A 1201 -50.04 -1.41 -1.43
CA LYS A 1201 -51.16 -2.13 -0.81
C LYS A 1201 -52.36 -2.20 -1.76
N ASP A 1202 -52.68 -1.09 -2.44
CA ASP A 1202 -53.76 -1.02 -3.42
C ASP A 1202 -53.45 -1.89 -4.66
N LEU A 1203 -52.20 -1.93 -5.12
CA LEU A 1203 -51.74 -2.78 -6.23
C LEU A 1203 -51.76 -4.27 -5.85
N LEU A 1204 -51.27 -4.65 -4.66
CA LEU A 1204 -51.38 -6.03 -4.17
C LEU A 1204 -52.84 -6.45 -3.95
N GLN A 1205 -53.73 -5.54 -3.58
CA GLN A 1205 -55.15 -5.82 -3.41
C GLN A 1205 -55.88 -5.92 -4.76
N ALA A 1206 -55.49 -5.15 -5.78
CA ALA A 1206 -55.97 -5.28 -7.15
C ALA A 1206 -55.45 -6.57 -7.84
N LEU A 1207 -54.21 -6.98 -7.57
CA LEU A 1207 -53.63 -8.24 -8.07
C LEU A 1207 -54.22 -9.48 -7.39
N LYS A 1208 -54.85 -9.33 -6.21
CA LYS A 1208 -55.53 -10.41 -5.46
C LYS A 1208 -57.06 -10.38 -5.58
N ALA A 1209 -57.62 -9.46 -6.37
CA ALA A 1209 -59.07 -9.36 -6.58
C ALA A 1209 -59.52 -10.24 -7.76
N SER A 1210 -60.54 -11.07 -7.54
CA SER A 1210 -61.04 -12.05 -8.52
C SER A 1210 -61.68 -11.42 -9.77
N ASP A 1211 -62.19 -10.18 -9.66
CA ASP A 1211 -62.69 -9.39 -10.78
C ASP A 1211 -62.06 -7.97 -10.75
N PRO A 1212 -61.33 -7.55 -11.81
CA PRO A 1212 -60.75 -6.21 -11.89
C PRO A 1212 -61.76 -5.04 -11.91
N MET A 1213 -63.06 -5.28 -12.16
CA MET A 1213 -64.04 -4.22 -12.40
C MET A 1213 -64.57 -3.55 -11.12
N ASP A 1214 -64.61 -4.24 -9.97
CA ASP A 1214 -65.18 -3.66 -8.74
C ASP A 1214 -64.32 -2.53 -8.16
N VAL A 1215 -62.99 -2.64 -8.28
CA VAL A 1215 -62.04 -1.60 -7.84
C VAL A 1215 -62.34 -0.25 -8.52
N ILE A 1216 -62.79 -0.27 -9.77
CA ILE A 1216 -63.06 0.92 -10.58
C ILE A 1216 -64.24 1.75 -10.05
N ARG A 1217 -65.20 1.13 -9.34
CA ARG A 1217 -66.37 1.83 -8.78
C ARG A 1217 -66.07 2.66 -7.53
N VAL A 1218 -65.01 2.34 -6.78
CA VAL A 1218 -64.87 2.81 -5.38
C VAL A 1218 -64.52 4.30 -5.28
N ARG A 1219 -63.75 4.89 -6.21
CA ARG A 1219 -63.30 6.31 -6.13
C ARG A 1219 -63.28 7.14 -7.42
N GLY A 1220 -63.97 6.71 -8.49
CA GLY A 1220 -64.32 7.60 -9.62
C GLY A 1220 -63.15 8.18 -10.45
N LEU A 1221 -61.96 7.59 -10.37
CA LEU A 1221 -60.78 8.03 -11.12
C LEU A 1221 -60.89 7.66 -12.61
N LYS A 1222 -60.91 8.67 -13.50
CA LYS A 1222 -60.95 8.50 -14.97
C LYS A 1222 -59.60 8.03 -15.54
N ILE A 1223 -59.21 6.78 -15.27
CA ILE A 1223 -57.97 6.20 -15.81
C ILE A 1223 -58.29 5.33 -17.03
N THR A 1224 -58.29 5.95 -18.22
CA THR A 1224 -58.47 5.27 -19.52
C THR A 1224 -57.36 4.26 -19.83
N TRP A 1225 -56.22 4.36 -19.14
CA TRP A 1225 -54.99 3.61 -19.41
C TRP A 1225 -55.07 2.14 -18.95
N VAL A 1226 -55.55 1.88 -17.73
CA VAL A 1226 -55.73 0.50 -17.19
C VAL A 1226 -56.62 -0.34 -18.08
N ARG A 1227 -57.69 0.25 -18.63
CA ARG A 1227 -58.61 -0.41 -19.59
C ARG A 1227 -57.86 -0.96 -20.81
N ASN A 1228 -56.87 -0.23 -21.33
CA ASN A 1228 -56.10 -0.67 -22.50
C ASN A 1228 -55.10 -1.79 -22.17
N ILE A 1229 -54.54 -1.80 -20.96
CA ILE A 1229 -53.65 -2.88 -20.49
C ILE A 1229 -54.45 -4.17 -20.25
N VAL A 1230 -55.59 -4.09 -19.58
CA VAL A 1230 -56.48 -5.25 -19.36
C VAL A 1230 -57.00 -5.80 -20.70
N LEU A 1231 -57.39 -4.94 -21.65
CA LEU A 1231 -57.80 -5.38 -22.99
C LEU A 1231 -56.66 -6.04 -23.79
N ARG A 1232 -55.42 -5.53 -23.73
CA ARG A 1232 -54.26 -6.18 -24.35
C ARG A 1232 -53.89 -7.51 -23.68
N SER A 1233 -53.97 -7.58 -22.35
CA SER A 1233 -53.77 -8.82 -21.58
C SER A 1233 -54.80 -9.88 -21.95
N ASN A 1234 -56.09 -9.52 -22.01
CA ASN A 1234 -57.15 -10.46 -22.39
C ASN A 1234 -57.06 -10.88 -23.88
N ALA A 1235 -56.57 -10.02 -24.78
CA ALA A 1235 -56.29 -10.37 -26.18
C ALA A 1235 -55.05 -11.28 -26.36
N LEU A 1236 -54.17 -11.37 -25.36
CA LEU A 1236 -53.09 -12.36 -25.28
C LEU A 1236 -53.58 -13.66 -24.64
N ARG A 1237 -54.38 -13.59 -23.57
CA ARG A 1237 -55.00 -14.77 -22.92
C ARG A 1237 -55.85 -15.59 -23.90
N SER A 1238 -56.65 -14.94 -24.75
CA SER A 1238 -57.46 -15.62 -25.78
C SER A 1238 -56.64 -16.26 -26.91
N ARG A 1239 -55.34 -15.96 -27.03
CA ARG A 1239 -54.40 -16.63 -27.93
C ARG A 1239 -53.54 -17.71 -27.27
N ALA A 1240 -53.43 -17.72 -25.94
CA ALA A 1240 -52.52 -18.59 -25.20
C ALA A 1240 -53.20 -19.83 -24.56
N GLY A 1241 -54.48 -19.74 -24.16
CA GLY A 1241 -55.26 -20.91 -23.72
C GLY A 1241 -54.86 -21.56 -22.39
N ILE A 1242 -54.14 -20.86 -21.51
CA ILE A 1242 -53.63 -21.40 -20.24
C ILE A 1242 -54.66 -21.21 -19.10
N PRO A 1243 -55.02 -22.24 -18.30
CA PRO A 1243 -55.94 -22.12 -17.16
C PRO A 1243 -55.36 -21.34 -15.97
N ALA A 1244 -56.22 -20.63 -15.23
CA ALA A 1244 -55.82 -19.70 -14.18
C ALA A 1244 -55.74 -20.33 -12.75
N CYS A 1245 -55.12 -21.51 -12.62
CA CYS A 1245 -55.03 -22.23 -11.33
C CYS A 1245 -53.62 -22.30 -10.70
N GLU A 1246 -52.61 -21.69 -11.32
CA GLU A 1246 -51.30 -21.44 -10.69
C GLU A 1246 -51.01 -19.93 -10.77
N LEU A 1247 -51.15 -19.24 -9.62
CA LEU A 1247 -50.78 -17.84 -9.38
C LEU A 1247 -50.78 -17.52 -7.87
#